data_AF-A0A7Y3L668-F1
#
_entry.id   AF-A0A7Y3L668-F1
#
_cell.length_a   1.000
_cell.length_b   1.000
_cell.length_c   1.000
_cell.angle_alpha   90.00
_cell.angle_beta   90.00
_cell.angle_gamma   90.00
#
_symmetry.space_group_name_H-M   'P 1'
#
loop_
_entity.id
_entity.type
_entity.pdbx_description
1 polymer ?
#
loop_
_entity_poly.entity_id
_entity_poly.type
_entity_poly.pdbx_seq_one_letter_code
_entity_poly.pdbx_strand_id
1 'polypeptide(L)'
;MRKEIRKTELEATHVPWAQRLEKENIPFKMWGSAGPDFLLTNNGAILETKRDDSASAVKSGFLEILARSGDARFDPKDAPFIGVITPSSMYIWKNDGTGHFGSPQAPDIQFDISEKKQFVEYLKRPSPLILDDHLDDVLRLIYGQQCPDSLAALLCVLNLHKKTVVATNAAIVFSPGGGANERAIPVDKAAKNFIIRELLNKYTVRDHNEVRRHIRHRWSQYQPDGKKAGLGKYYTPEHLVDHVRTLIEPFLTDRPYVADLAAGCGAFLAKFEDCRIIGRDIDQQAVALLAEMGFPKIEEDNSLLHVNRAKLGLRENDRLVLVGNPPYNDTTSLNRRYGTNKKEGRGLVRDPDLRAKDAGIAFLRAFAKLHPDAIGILHPLSYLIKETNFQELVRPFSDGKSSFTSRYKLTAAAVFSSAEFGSGIEGTTPFPVVAALYAPGAMDYRYISQFEFPIFVGHGSGLSDTGRRLALSRITTIDGIIRKYPPTAGMSKTSDIGLYQYNIRDTNSLLTSGALSSKTDKNRIPVQFVDLWKYSYLNCYKRYFGKSFIFGNLSPIIDPKDTEDETFRDRCVIDTVMNNQNIESLNRSNPRSFVIERFLLNDFKSKAKRNPAARDVYGSFVDFWEKNADSRRAHADFFERYFTRLREQSLLSVNPD
;
A
#
# COMPACT_ATOMS: atom_id res chain seq x y z
N MET A 1 74.77 27.74 36.43
CA MET A 1 73.71 26.82 36.91
C MET A 1 72.35 27.52 36.82
N ARG A 2 71.62 27.34 35.72
CA ARG A 2 70.15 27.25 35.64
C ARG A 2 69.82 26.81 34.21
N LYS A 3 69.26 25.60 34.13
CA LYS A 3 69.02 24.80 32.93
C LYS A 3 68.14 25.57 31.93
N GLU A 4 68.65 25.81 30.73
CA GLU A 4 67.81 25.94 29.54
C GLU A 4 67.10 24.60 29.32
N ILE A 5 65.80 24.58 29.61
CA ILE A 5 64.92 23.50 29.23
C ILE A 5 64.69 23.64 27.73
N ARG A 6 65.20 22.69 26.95
CA ARG A 6 64.86 22.47 25.54
C ARG A 6 63.33 22.50 25.38
N LYS A 7 62.81 23.54 24.74
CA LYS A 7 61.49 23.50 24.11
C LYS A 7 61.57 22.49 22.96
N THR A 8 60.95 21.33 23.15
CA THR A 8 61.06 20.17 22.26
C THR A 8 60.28 20.37 20.95
N GLU A 9 60.86 19.82 19.88
CA GLU A 9 60.47 19.81 18.45
C GLU A 9 59.03 19.36 18.10
N LEU A 10 58.16 19.09 19.09
CA LEU A 10 56.73 18.82 18.91
C LEU A 10 55.96 20.06 18.39
N GLU A 11 56.54 21.26 18.52
CA GLU A 11 55.88 22.54 18.25
C GLU A 11 55.79 22.91 16.74
N ALA A 12 56.51 22.23 15.84
CA ALA A 12 56.68 22.72 14.46
C ALA A 12 55.48 22.47 13.50
N THR A 13 54.78 21.34 13.62
CA THR A 13 53.61 21.00 12.75
C THR A 13 52.31 21.06 13.55
N HIS A 14 52.30 20.50 14.76
CA HIS A 14 51.12 20.31 15.57
C HIS A 14 50.50 21.64 16.06
N VAL A 15 51.30 22.54 16.65
CA VAL A 15 50.81 23.83 17.18
C VAL A 15 50.23 24.74 16.08
N PRO A 16 50.88 24.91 14.90
CA PRO A 16 50.29 25.67 13.81
C PRO A 16 48.94 25.13 13.32
N TRP A 17 48.76 23.81 13.33
CA TRP A 17 47.50 23.20 12.90
C TRP A 17 46.40 23.34 13.95
N ALA A 18 46.70 23.22 15.24
CA ALA A 18 45.74 23.51 16.31
C ALA A 18 45.20 24.95 16.20
N GLN A 19 46.09 25.94 16.09
CA GLN A 19 45.72 27.36 15.91
C GLN A 19 44.92 27.58 14.62
N ARG A 20 45.21 26.81 13.57
CA ARG A 20 44.49 26.94 12.30
C ARG A 20 43.08 26.38 12.40
N LEU A 21 42.90 25.21 13.01
CA LEU A 21 41.58 24.61 13.21
C LEU A 21 40.70 25.53 14.07
N GLU A 22 41.26 26.13 15.13
CA GLU A 22 40.58 27.15 15.94
C GLU A 22 40.18 28.37 15.11
N LYS A 23 41.12 28.95 14.35
CA LYS A 23 40.86 30.13 13.50
C LYS A 23 39.76 29.87 12.46
N GLU A 24 39.65 28.64 11.98
CA GLU A 24 38.68 28.23 10.96
C GLU A 24 37.36 27.70 11.55
N ASN A 25 37.19 27.80 12.87
CA ASN A 25 36.03 27.29 13.61
C ASN A 25 35.74 25.79 13.36
N ILE A 26 36.79 24.98 13.20
CA ILE A 26 36.65 23.52 13.14
C ILE A 26 36.78 23.00 14.57
N PRO A 27 35.74 22.42 15.18
CA PRO A 27 35.83 21.95 16.54
C PRO A 27 36.60 20.62 16.60
N PHE A 28 37.54 20.51 17.54
CA PHE A 28 38.37 19.32 17.72
C PHE A 28 38.67 19.06 19.20
N LYS A 29 39.16 17.85 19.49
CA LYS A 29 39.71 17.45 20.78
C LYS A 29 41.11 16.86 20.60
N MET A 30 41.94 16.99 21.62
CA MET A 30 43.33 16.52 21.65
C MET A 30 43.56 15.69 22.92
N TRP A 31 44.41 14.66 22.83
CA TRP A 31 44.70 13.76 23.97
C TRP A 31 46.18 13.59 24.29
N GLY A 32 47.06 14.42 23.69
CA GLY A 32 48.50 14.26 23.86
C GLY A 32 48.98 12.86 23.48
N SER A 33 49.94 12.31 24.21
CA SER A 33 50.52 10.98 23.92
C SER A 33 49.55 9.79 24.08
N ALA A 34 48.34 10.01 24.60
CA ALA A 34 47.35 8.98 24.90
C ALA A 34 46.23 8.85 23.85
N GLY A 35 46.23 9.65 22.78
CA GLY A 35 45.22 9.59 21.73
C GLY A 35 45.74 10.19 20.42
N PRO A 36 44.87 10.44 19.42
CA PRO A 36 45.27 11.12 18.21
C PRO A 36 45.59 12.60 18.48
N ASP A 37 46.41 13.20 17.62
CA ASP A 37 46.72 14.62 17.69
C ASP A 37 45.44 15.47 17.57
N PHE A 38 44.55 15.12 16.64
CA PHE A 38 43.24 15.76 16.52
C PHE A 38 42.12 14.75 16.25
N LEU A 39 41.06 14.79 17.06
CA LEU A 39 39.74 14.25 16.71
C LEU A 39 38.82 15.41 16.39
N LEU A 40 38.38 15.50 15.14
CA LEU A 40 37.43 16.52 14.72
C LEU A 40 36.03 16.16 15.21
N THR A 41 35.39 17.01 16.01
CA THR A 41 34.10 16.68 16.62
C THR A 41 32.90 17.00 15.74
N ASN A 42 33.09 17.75 14.65
CA ASN A 42 32.06 18.03 13.66
C ASN A 42 31.78 16.84 12.71
N ASN A 43 32.76 15.94 12.52
CA ASN A 43 32.62 14.80 11.63
C ASN A 43 33.30 13.51 12.15
N GLY A 44 33.92 13.51 13.33
CA GLY A 44 34.56 12.32 13.89
C GLY A 44 35.85 11.90 13.17
N ALA A 45 36.39 12.73 12.27
CA ALA A 45 37.64 12.40 11.59
C ALA A 45 38.85 12.44 12.54
N ILE A 46 39.82 11.57 12.28
CA ILE A 46 41.03 11.43 13.10
C ILE A 46 42.24 11.90 12.29
N LEU A 47 43.03 12.81 12.85
CA LEU A 47 44.24 13.34 12.23
C LEU A 47 45.47 13.13 13.11
N GLU A 48 46.58 12.78 12.49
CA GLU A 48 47.90 12.65 13.13
C GLU A 48 48.90 13.56 12.41
N THR A 49 49.78 14.23 13.14
CA THR A 49 50.83 15.09 12.59
C THR A 49 52.19 14.41 12.65
N LYS A 50 53.03 14.69 11.66
CA LYS A 50 54.41 14.18 11.61
C LYS A 50 55.40 15.31 11.32
N ARG A 51 56.64 15.05 11.71
CA ARG A 51 57.75 16.03 11.73
C ARG A 51 58.51 16.17 10.42
N ASP A 52 58.36 15.19 9.54
CA ASP A 52 59.05 15.13 8.26
C ASP A 52 58.14 14.52 7.19
N ASP A 53 58.50 14.74 5.93
CA ASP A 53 57.72 14.32 4.76
C ASP A 53 58.11 12.92 4.26
N SER A 54 58.89 12.16 5.04
CA SER A 54 59.30 10.84 4.60
C SER A 54 58.11 9.89 4.48
N ALA A 55 58.14 9.01 3.48
CA ALA A 55 57.14 7.96 3.34
C ALA A 55 57.04 7.08 4.60
N SER A 56 58.12 6.96 5.37
CA SER A 56 58.14 6.27 6.66
C SER A 56 57.33 7.00 7.72
N ALA A 57 57.40 8.33 7.79
CA ALA A 57 56.63 9.13 8.72
C ALA A 57 55.13 9.08 8.41
N VAL A 58 54.76 9.21 7.14
CA VAL A 58 53.36 9.08 6.68
C VAL A 58 52.80 7.70 7.04
N LYS A 59 53.56 6.64 6.74
CA LYS A 59 53.20 5.27 7.09
C LYS A 59 53.04 5.07 8.60
N SER A 60 53.94 5.65 9.42
CA SER A 60 53.85 5.59 10.88
C SER A 60 52.56 6.24 11.39
N GLY A 61 52.24 7.44 10.91
CA GLY A 61 51.00 8.14 11.33
C GLY A 61 49.74 7.36 10.98
N PHE A 62 49.69 6.79 9.78
CA PHE A 62 48.58 5.95 9.36
C PHE A 62 48.42 4.73 10.28
N LEU A 63 49.51 4.00 10.56
CA LEU A 63 49.47 2.80 11.40
C LEU A 63 49.17 3.12 12.86
N GLU A 64 49.67 4.25 13.38
CA GLU A 64 49.35 4.73 14.72
C GLU A 64 47.86 5.02 14.88
N ILE A 65 47.21 5.62 13.87
CA ILE A 65 45.76 5.81 13.90
C ILE A 65 45.07 4.45 13.94
N LEU A 66 45.38 3.52 13.04
CA LEU A 66 44.73 2.20 12.99
C LEU A 66 44.94 1.33 14.23
N ALA A 67 46.10 1.45 14.89
CA ALA A 67 46.40 0.76 16.14
C ALA A 67 45.42 1.11 17.29
N ARG A 68 44.62 2.17 17.13
CA ARG A 68 43.59 2.61 18.08
C ARG A 68 42.21 1.97 17.84
N SER A 69 42.13 0.97 16.94
CA SER A 69 40.90 0.19 16.72
C SER A 69 40.40 -0.45 18.02
N GLY A 70 39.11 -0.28 18.33
CA GLY A 70 38.46 -0.75 19.55
C GLY A 70 38.46 0.25 20.72
N ASP A 71 39.06 1.44 20.60
CA ASP A 71 38.94 2.48 21.64
C ASP A 71 37.54 3.12 21.61
N ALA A 72 36.80 3.01 22.71
CA ALA A 72 35.43 3.50 22.83
C ALA A 72 35.26 5.03 22.61
N ARG A 73 36.36 5.80 22.54
CA ARG A 73 36.33 7.26 22.42
C ARG A 73 36.69 7.76 21.01
N PHE A 74 37.46 6.99 20.24
CA PHE A 74 38.00 7.41 18.94
C PHE A 74 38.42 6.22 18.07
N ASP A 75 37.55 5.21 17.93
CA ASP A 75 37.80 4.07 17.04
C ASP A 75 37.90 4.55 15.58
N PRO A 76 39.03 4.33 14.89
CA PRO A 76 39.16 4.62 13.47
C PRO A 76 38.07 4.01 12.61
N LYS A 77 37.49 2.86 13.00
CA LYS A 77 36.40 2.21 12.25
C LYS A 77 35.14 3.07 12.14
N ASP A 78 34.93 3.95 13.11
CA ASP A 78 33.78 4.85 13.17
C ASP A 78 34.08 6.21 12.51
N ALA A 79 35.35 6.49 12.22
CA ALA A 79 35.76 7.73 11.57
C ALA A 79 35.42 7.69 10.07
N PRO A 80 34.84 8.75 9.48
CA PRO A 80 34.53 8.79 8.05
C PRO A 80 35.80 8.85 7.18
N PHE A 81 36.89 9.37 7.73
CA PHE A 81 38.21 9.36 7.15
C PHE A 81 39.26 9.54 8.24
N ILE A 82 40.48 9.11 7.94
CA ILE A 82 41.68 9.38 8.74
C ILE A 82 42.66 10.21 7.92
N GLY A 83 43.52 10.96 8.58
CA GLY A 83 44.49 11.79 7.89
C GLY A 83 45.84 11.91 8.59
N VAL A 84 46.88 12.11 7.79
CA VAL A 84 48.23 12.40 8.27
C VAL A 84 48.69 13.73 7.70
N ILE A 85 49.21 14.60 8.55
CA ILE A 85 49.68 15.93 8.18
C ILE A 85 51.18 16.01 8.39
N THR A 86 51.92 16.38 7.34
CA THR A 86 53.37 16.56 7.36
C THR A 86 53.72 18.04 7.08
N PRO A 87 54.99 18.45 7.19
CA PRO A 87 55.38 19.84 6.91
C PRO A 87 55.01 20.33 5.51
N SER A 88 55.05 19.49 4.48
CA SER A 88 54.75 19.88 3.09
C SER A 88 53.51 19.22 2.47
N SER A 89 52.81 18.31 3.16
CA SER A 89 51.63 17.64 2.60
C SER A 89 50.58 17.25 3.65
N MET A 90 49.34 17.03 3.19
CA MET A 90 48.25 16.48 3.98
C MET A 90 47.63 15.30 3.24
N TYR A 91 47.53 14.15 3.91
CA TYR A 91 47.10 12.88 3.34
C TYR A 91 45.80 12.44 3.98
N ILE A 92 44.85 11.95 3.19
CA ILE A 92 43.53 11.48 3.63
C ILE A 92 43.27 10.06 3.10
N TRP A 93 42.79 9.19 3.98
CA TRP A 93 42.22 7.90 3.64
C TRP A 93 40.76 7.86 4.09
N LYS A 94 39.86 7.57 3.16
CA LYS A 94 38.42 7.51 3.43
C LYS A 94 38.05 6.14 3.95
N ASN A 95 37.12 6.12 4.90
CA ASN A 95 36.46 4.89 5.32
C ASN A 95 35.36 4.57 4.31
N ASP A 96 35.35 3.35 3.78
CA ASP A 96 34.31 2.90 2.87
C ASP A 96 33.05 2.37 3.61
N GLY A 97 32.97 2.61 4.92
CA GLY A 97 31.87 2.16 5.78
C GLY A 97 32.08 0.74 6.33
N THR A 98 33.17 0.06 5.95
CA THR A 98 33.51 -1.26 6.50
C THR A 98 34.51 -1.19 7.66
N GLY A 99 34.95 0.01 8.04
CA GLY A 99 36.01 0.22 9.02
C GLY A 99 37.40 -0.13 8.49
N HIS A 100 37.55 -0.32 7.18
CA HIS A 100 38.83 -0.57 6.52
C HIS A 100 39.31 0.70 5.81
N PHE A 101 40.59 0.98 5.98
CA PHE A 101 41.30 2.03 5.27
C PHE A 101 42.31 1.36 4.34
N GLY A 102 42.56 1.97 3.18
CA GLY A 102 43.45 1.42 2.16
C GLY A 102 44.92 1.27 2.60
N SER A 103 45.84 1.25 1.65
CA SER A 103 47.26 1.12 1.98
C SER A 103 47.84 2.46 2.46
N PRO A 104 48.77 2.48 3.46
CA PRO A 104 49.49 3.69 3.86
C PRO A 104 50.32 4.33 2.72
N GLN A 105 50.59 3.61 1.64
CA GLN A 105 51.29 4.14 0.45
C GLN A 105 50.34 4.74 -0.60
N ALA A 106 49.02 4.58 -0.43
CA ALA A 106 48.01 4.98 -1.40
C ALA A 106 46.89 5.78 -0.71
N PRO A 107 47.13 7.06 -0.36
CA PRO A 107 46.08 7.95 0.14
C PRO A 107 45.00 8.17 -0.92
N ASP A 108 43.75 8.27 -0.50
CA ASP A 108 42.62 8.58 -1.39
C ASP A 108 42.67 10.04 -1.87
N ILE A 109 43.20 10.93 -1.03
CA ILE A 109 43.44 12.34 -1.37
C ILE A 109 44.77 12.78 -0.74
N GLN A 110 45.58 13.48 -1.52
CA GLN A 110 46.75 14.20 -1.04
C GLN A 110 46.62 15.67 -1.42
N PHE A 111 46.88 16.56 -0.46
CA PHE A 111 46.95 18.00 -0.65
C PHE A 111 48.37 18.47 -0.40
N ASP A 112 48.85 19.40 -1.22
CA ASP A 112 50.08 20.13 -0.93
C ASP A 112 49.85 21.15 0.19
N ILE A 113 50.88 21.49 0.96
CA ILE A 113 50.80 22.48 2.03
C ILE A 113 50.36 23.87 1.55
N SER A 114 50.57 24.21 0.28
CA SER A 114 50.03 25.40 -0.37
C SER A 114 48.50 25.37 -0.55
N GLU A 115 47.90 24.18 -0.54
CA GLU A 115 46.45 23.94 -0.71
C GLU A 115 45.68 23.90 0.62
N LYS A 116 46.29 24.38 1.71
CA LYS A 116 45.71 24.45 3.07
C LYS A 116 44.24 24.88 3.12
N LYS A 117 43.84 25.86 2.30
CA LYS A 117 42.46 26.35 2.27
C LYS A 117 41.48 25.27 1.78
N GLN A 118 41.87 24.49 0.77
CA GLN A 118 41.06 23.39 0.24
C GLN A 118 40.95 22.24 1.24
N PHE A 119 42.06 21.94 1.92
CA PHE A 119 42.07 20.95 3.00
C PHE A 119 41.15 21.34 4.15
N VAL A 120 41.20 22.59 4.62
CA VAL A 120 40.29 23.09 5.68
C VAL A 120 38.82 23.02 5.25
N GLU A 121 38.50 23.39 4.02
CA GLU A 121 37.15 23.24 3.46
C GLU A 121 36.71 21.77 3.40
N TYR A 122 37.64 20.85 3.13
CA TYR A 122 37.38 19.41 3.20
C TYR A 122 37.04 18.97 4.63
N LEU A 123 37.80 19.42 5.63
CA LEU A 123 37.56 19.10 7.05
C LEU A 123 36.24 19.66 7.61
N LYS A 124 35.68 20.72 7.00
CA LYS A 124 34.38 21.29 7.39
C LYS A 124 33.17 20.46 6.94
N ARG A 125 33.37 19.46 6.08
CA ARG A 125 32.26 18.64 5.57
C ARG A 125 31.67 17.76 6.69
N PRO A 126 30.34 17.73 6.86
CA PRO A 126 29.70 16.78 7.76
C PRO A 126 29.90 15.35 7.25
N SER A 127 29.95 14.38 8.17
CA SER A 127 29.99 12.96 7.79
C SER A 127 28.72 12.59 7.02
N PRO A 128 28.83 11.82 5.93
CA PRO A 128 27.65 11.31 5.26
C PRO A 128 26.87 10.38 6.21
N LEU A 129 25.57 10.60 6.31
CA LEU A 129 24.62 9.75 7.02
C LEU A 129 24.50 8.40 6.31
N ILE A 130 24.20 7.33 7.05
CA ILE A 130 23.90 6.02 6.45
C ILE A 130 22.49 6.07 5.87
N LEU A 131 22.37 5.97 4.54
CA LEU A 131 21.11 6.09 3.81
C LEU A 131 20.05 5.10 4.31
N ASP A 132 20.46 3.87 4.56
CA ASP A 132 19.65 2.75 5.02
C ASP A 132 18.75 3.14 6.20
N ASP A 133 19.30 3.89 7.15
CA ASP A 133 18.63 4.30 8.39
C ASP A 133 17.69 5.51 8.17
N HIS A 134 17.72 6.11 6.97
CA HIS A 134 17.01 7.34 6.61
C HIS A 134 16.15 7.22 5.33
N LEU A 135 15.93 6.00 4.82
CA LEU A 135 15.25 5.78 3.54
C LEU A 135 13.84 6.39 3.46
N ASP A 136 13.05 6.30 4.54
CA ASP A 136 11.70 6.88 4.57
C ASP A 136 11.74 8.41 4.42
N ASP A 137 12.70 9.09 5.05
CA ASP A 137 12.84 10.54 4.99
C ASP A 137 13.38 11.00 3.63
N VAL A 138 14.31 10.24 3.05
CA VAL A 138 14.82 10.50 1.70
C VAL A 138 13.73 10.31 0.65
N LEU A 139 12.89 9.28 0.77
CA LEU A 139 11.74 9.10 -0.13
C LEU A 139 10.72 10.24 0.00
N ARG A 140 10.41 10.68 1.23
CA ARG A 140 9.58 11.89 1.44
C ARG A 140 10.18 13.13 0.80
N LEU A 141 11.49 13.31 0.90
CA LEU A 141 12.20 14.45 0.30
C LEU A 141 12.13 14.41 -1.23
N ILE A 142 12.38 13.25 -1.83
CA ILE A 142 12.34 13.05 -3.29
C ILE A 142 10.93 13.25 -3.86
N TYR A 143 9.89 12.90 -3.11
CA TYR A 143 8.50 13.09 -3.54
C TYR A 143 7.86 14.39 -3.07
N GLY A 144 8.55 15.15 -2.24
CA GLY A 144 8.16 16.49 -1.85
C GLY A 144 8.22 17.48 -3.02
N GLN A 145 7.55 18.62 -2.88
CA GLN A 145 7.51 19.66 -3.91
C GLN A 145 8.88 20.26 -4.27
N GLN A 146 9.92 19.97 -3.49
CA GLN A 146 11.26 20.53 -3.65
C GLN A 146 12.14 19.73 -4.63
N CYS A 147 11.77 18.49 -4.98
CA CYS A 147 12.56 17.68 -5.91
C CYS A 147 12.16 17.99 -7.36
N PRO A 148 13.09 18.50 -8.21
CA PRO A 148 12.76 18.84 -9.60
C PRO A 148 12.50 17.62 -10.49
N ASP A 149 13.19 16.51 -10.22
CA ASP A 149 13.04 15.24 -10.94
C ASP A 149 13.17 14.06 -9.98
N SER A 150 12.01 13.52 -9.58
CA SER A 150 11.95 12.42 -8.62
C SER A 150 12.49 11.11 -9.18
N LEU A 151 12.41 10.88 -10.50
CA LEU A 151 12.90 9.65 -11.11
C LEU A 151 14.43 9.66 -11.10
N ALA A 152 15.05 10.73 -11.60
CA ALA A 152 16.50 10.85 -11.61
C ALA A 152 17.09 10.77 -10.20
N ALA A 153 16.44 11.40 -9.21
CA ALA A 153 16.84 11.31 -7.81
C ALA A 153 16.78 9.87 -7.27
N LEU A 154 15.71 9.11 -7.56
CA LEU A 154 15.60 7.70 -7.18
C LEU A 154 16.65 6.81 -7.85
N LEU A 155 16.89 7.01 -9.15
CA LEU A 155 17.94 6.27 -9.86
C LEU A 155 19.31 6.55 -9.24
N CYS A 156 19.56 7.79 -8.79
CA CYS A 156 20.80 8.13 -8.08
C CYS A 156 20.88 7.43 -6.73
N VAL A 157 19.79 7.38 -5.96
CA VAL A 157 19.71 6.62 -4.70
C VAL A 157 20.07 5.15 -4.91
N LEU A 158 19.54 4.52 -5.96
CA LEU A 158 19.86 3.13 -6.33
C LEU A 158 21.33 2.93 -6.76
N ASN A 159 22.08 3.99 -7.02
CA ASN A 159 23.48 3.92 -7.42
C ASN A 159 24.46 4.52 -6.39
N LEU A 160 23.96 5.04 -5.25
CA LEU A 160 24.79 5.70 -4.24
C LEU A 160 25.90 4.81 -3.64
N HIS A 161 25.75 3.49 -3.68
CA HIS A 161 26.77 2.53 -3.24
C HIS A 161 28.02 2.50 -4.15
N LYS A 162 27.99 3.14 -5.33
CA LYS A 162 29.10 3.15 -6.28
C LYS A 162 30.17 4.19 -5.90
N LYS A 163 31.44 3.78 -5.92
CA LYS A 163 32.58 4.47 -5.28
C LYS A 163 32.99 5.82 -5.89
N THR A 164 32.76 6.03 -7.19
CA THR A 164 33.16 7.27 -7.89
C THR A 164 31.96 7.91 -8.57
N VAL A 165 31.77 9.22 -8.36
CA VAL A 165 30.65 9.97 -8.93
C VAL A 165 31.16 11.25 -9.57
N VAL A 166 30.83 11.47 -10.85
CA VAL A 166 31.16 12.69 -11.60
C VAL A 166 29.88 13.35 -12.07
N ALA A 167 29.69 14.61 -11.69
CA ALA A 167 28.56 15.41 -12.15
C ALA A 167 28.97 16.25 -13.37
N THR A 168 28.33 16.00 -14.51
CA THR A 168 28.53 16.77 -15.74
C THR A 168 27.40 17.79 -15.93
N ASN A 169 27.36 18.50 -17.07
CA ASN A 169 26.24 19.39 -17.38
C ASN A 169 24.95 18.65 -17.74
N ALA A 170 25.04 17.38 -18.17
CA ALA A 170 23.90 16.62 -18.67
C ALA A 170 23.56 15.36 -17.85
N ALA A 171 24.46 14.91 -16.97
CA ALA A 171 24.30 13.66 -16.24
C ALA A 171 25.09 13.62 -14.92
N ILE A 172 24.64 12.75 -14.02
CA ILE A 172 25.43 12.25 -12.89
C ILE A 172 25.93 10.85 -13.26
N VAL A 173 27.25 10.67 -13.29
CA VAL A 173 27.90 9.44 -13.74
C VAL A 173 28.51 8.71 -12.54
N PHE A 174 28.02 7.51 -12.27
CA PHE A 174 28.54 6.61 -11.24
C PHE A 174 29.52 5.62 -11.87
N SER A 175 30.65 5.36 -11.21
CA SER A 175 31.74 4.51 -11.69
C SER A 175 32.27 4.85 -13.10
N PRO A 176 32.62 6.13 -13.40
CA PRO A 176 33.16 6.52 -14.70
C PRO A 176 34.42 5.70 -15.07
N GLY A 177 34.49 5.22 -16.30
CA GLY A 177 35.54 4.33 -16.80
C GLY A 177 35.40 2.87 -16.37
N GLY A 178 34.34 2.51 -15.65
CA GLY A 178 34.10 1.18 -15.07
C GLY A 178 33.49 0.14 -16.03
N GLY A 179 33.43 0.41 -17.34
CA GLY A 179 32.81 -0.48 -18.33
C GLY A 179 31.34 -0.74 -18.02
N ALA A 180 30.95 -2.01 -17.84
CA ALA A 180 29.57 -2.41 -17.55
C ALA A 180 29.02 -1.88 -16.21
N ASN A 181 29.90 -1.44 -15.29
CA ASN A 181 29.50 -0.87 -14.00
C ASN A 181 29.25 0.65 -14.06
N GLU A 182 29.69 1.31 -15.14
CA GLU A 182 29.44 2.73 -15.36
C GLU A 182 27.93 2.96 -15.55
N ARG A 183 27.38 3.95 -14.85
CA ARG A 183 25.99 4.33 -14.99
C ARG A 183 25.84 5.84 -15.03
N ALA A 184 25.41 6.36 -16.18
CA ALA A 184 25.06 7.76 -16.36
C ALA A 184 23.54 7.97 -16.19
N ILE A 185 23.16 8.85 -15.28
CA ILE A 185 21.77 9.25 -15.04
C ILE A 185 21.58 10.66 -15.60
N PRO A 186 20.77 10.83 -16.67
CA PRO A 186 20.49 12.15 -17.25
C PRO A 186 19.80 13.07 -16.24
N VAL A 187 20.26 14.31 -16.14
CA VAL A 187 19.68 15.32 -15.25
C VAL A 187 19.78 16.71 -15.87
N ASP A 188 18.78 17.55 -15.61
CA ASP A 188 18.89 18.98 -15.85
C ASP A 188 19.68 19.68 -14.71
N LYS A 189 19.93 20.98 -14.87
CA LYS A 189 20.70 21.77 -13.90
C LYS A 189 20.04 21.82 -12.51
N ALA A 190 18.71 21.91 -12.44
CA ALA A 190 17.98 22.01 -11.18
C ALA A 190 18.01 20.67 -10.43
N ALA A 191 17.69 19.58 -11.11
CA ALA A 191 17.74 18.22 -10.58
C ALA A 191 19.16 17.86 -10.12
N LYS A 192 20.18 18.18 -10.91
CA LYS A 192 21.58 17.97 -10.55
C LYS A 192 21.95 18.66 -9.24
N ASN A 193 21.64 19.95 -9.11
CA ASN A 193 21.96 20.72 -7.91
C ASN A 193 21.25 20.16 -6.67
N PHE A 194 19.98 19.75 -6.83
CA PHE A 194 19.22 19.08 -5.79
C PHE A 194 19.89 17.76 -5.38
N ILE A 195 20.17 16.86 -6.33
CA ILE A 195 20.73 15.54 -6.06
C ILE A 195 22.10 15.63 -5.39
N ILE A 196 22.98 16.51 -5.87
CA ILE A 196 24.30 16.72 -5.24
C ILE A 196 24.14 17.17 -3.79
N ARG A 197 23.31 18.20 -3.56
CA ARG A 197 23.17 18.83 -2.25
C ARG A 197 22.43 17.96 -1.24
N GLU A 198 21.35 17.33 -1.66
CA GLU A 198 20.44 16.60 -0.79
C GLU A 198 20.75 15.11 -0.68
N LEU A 199 21.42 14.51 -1.67
CA LEU A 199 21.68 13.08 -1.71
C LEU A 199 23.18 12.78 -1.65
N LEU A 200 23.94 13.12 -2.70
CA LEU A 200 25.34 12.69 -2.84
C LEU A 200 26.26 13.23 -1.73
N ASN A 201 26.07 14.48 -1.29
CA ASN A 201 26.90 15.08 -0.25
C ASN A 201 26.47 14.69 1.17
N LYS A 202 25.29 14.08 1.34
CA LYS A 202 24.70 13.82 2.65
C LYS A 202 24.66 12.35 3.03
N TYR A 203 24.65 11.43 2.07
CA TYR A 203 24.39 10.03 2.34
C TYR A 203 25.43 9.10 1.72
N THR A 204 25.70 7.99 2.42
CA THR A 204 26.41 6.81 1.93
C THR A 204 25.54 5.57 2.13
N VAL A 205 25.80 4.47 1.42
CA VAL A 205 25.01 3.24 1.49
C VAL A 205 25.80 2.15 2.21
N ARG A 206 25.18 1.51 3.22
CA ARG A 206 25.75 0.36 3.94
C ARG A 206 25.36 -0.95 3.26
N ASP A 207 24.07 -1.15 3.03
CA ASP A 207 23.50 -2.32 2.37
C ASP A 207 22.62 -1.92 1.18
N HIS A 208 23.16 -2.12 -0.02
CA HIS A 208 22.45 -1.82 -1.26
C HIS A 208 21.21 -2.72 -1.49
N ASN A 209 21.20 -3.93 -0.96
CA ASN A 209 20.04 -4.82 -1.07
C ASN A 209 18.88 -4.31 -0.22
N GLU A 210 19.17 -3.74 0.95
CA GLU A 210 18.16 -3.12 1.80
C GLU A 210 17.54 -1.89 1.12
N VAL A 211 18.37 -1.03 0.50
CA VAL A 211 17.88 0.11 -0.29
C VAL A 211 16.94 -0.36 -1.41
N ARG A 212 17.33 -1.39 -2.18
CA ARG A 212 16.50 -1.96 -3.25
C ARG A 212 15.18 -2.53 -2.71
N ARG A 213 15.24 -3.31 -1.63
CA ARG A 213 14.07 -3.91 -0.98
C ARG A 213 13.12 -2.83 -0.48
N HIS A 214 13.63 -1.81 0.20
CA HIS A 214 12.82 -0.72 0.73
C HIS A 214 12.11 0.09 -0.36
N ILE A 215 12.82 0.45 -1.43
CA ILE A 215 12.23 1.16 -2.58
C ILE A 215 11.15 0.30 -3.23
N ARG A 216 11.44 -0.97 -3.51
CA ARG A 216 10.48 -1.93 -4.08
C ARG A 216 9.18 -1.98 -3.29
N HIS A 217 9.28 -1.96 -1.96
CA HIS A 217 8.16 -2.16 -1.05
C HIS A 217 7.56 -0.87 -0.47
N ARG A 218 8.11 0.32 -0.71
CA ARG A 218 7.56 1.55 -0.10
C ARG A 218 7.48 2.76 -1.01
N TRP A 219 8.12 2.76 -2.19
CA TRP A 219 8.22 3.97 -3.01
C TRP A 219 6.85 4.58 -3.37
N SER A 220 5.85 3.76 -3.70
CA SER A 220 4.53 4.22 -4.17
C SER A 220 3.73 4.91 -3.07
N GLN A 221 4.03 4.60 -1.80
CA GLN A 221 3.41 5.21 -0.63
C GLN A 221 3.74 6.70 -0.51
N TYR A 222 4.91 7.13 -1.02
CA TYR A 222 5.36 8.51 -0.95
C TYR A 222 4.91 9.36 -2.13
N GLN A 223 4.31 8.78 -3.17
CA GLN A 223 3.80 9.56 -4.30
C GLN A 223 2.63 10.48 -3.89
N PRO A 224 2.49 11.68 -4.48
CA PRO A 224 1.34 12.54 -4.26
C PRO A 224 0.01 11.86 -4.63
N ASP A 225 -1.06 12.10 -3.85
CA ASP A 225 -2.36 11.42 -3.99
C ASP A 225 -3.00 11.57 -5.38
N GLY A 226 -2.76 12.69 -6.07
CA GLY A 226 -3.20 12.90 -7.45
C GLY A 226 -2.59 11.92 -8.47
N LYS A 227 -1.41 11.36 -8.16
CA LYS A 227 -0.75 10.29 -8.94
C LYS A 227 -1.14 8.88 -8.44
N LYS A 228 -1.45 8.71 -7.15
CA LYS A 228 -1.92 7.44 -6.57
C LYS A 228 -3.31 7.02 -7.09
N ALA A 229 -4.28 7.93 -7.06
CA ALA A 229 -5.67 7.64 -7.44
C ALA A 229 -5.89 7.47 -8.96
N GLY A 230 -5.01 8.06 -9.78
CA GLY A 230 -5.11 7.99 -11.25
C GLY A 230 -4.52 6.72 -11.87
N LEU A 231 -3.62 6.03 -11.16
CA LEU A 231 -2.83 4.91 -11.68
C LEU A 231 -3.07 3.60 -10.92
N GLY A 232 -3.93 3.58 -9.90
CA GLY A 232 -4.21 2.36 -9.12
C GLY A 232 -2.99 1.83 -8.36
N LYS A 233 -2.05 2.73 -8.00
CA LYS A 233 -0.76 2.38 -7.38
C LYS A 233 -0.95 1.99 -5.91
N TYR A 234 -1.43 0.78 -5.68
CA TYR A 234 -1.36 0.17 -4.35
C TYR A 234 -0.03 -0.56 -4.21
N TYR A 235 0.72 -0.22 -3.17
CA TYR A 235 1.86 -1.02 -2.73
C TYR A 235 1.38 -2.43 -2.39
N THR A 236 2.03 -3.49 -2.87
CA THR A 236 1.69 -4.87 -2.48
C THR A 236 2.61 -5.33 -1.34
N PRO A 237 2.08 -5.51 -0.11
CA PRO A 237 2.83 -6.07 1.01
C PRO A 237 3.55 -7.38 0.69
N GLU A 238 4.78 -7.50 1.16
CA GLU A 238 5.62 -8.69 0.96
C GLU A 238 4.90 -9.99 1.36
N HIS A 239 4.24 -10.00 2.51
CA HIS A 239 3.52 -11.16 3.03
C HIS A 239 2.36 -11.62 2.13
N LEU A 240 1.74 -10.72 1.35
CA LEU A 240 0.72 -11.08 0.37
C LEU A 240 1.34 -11.73 -0.86
N VAL A 241 2.51 -11.24 -1.28
CA VAL A 241 3.28 -11.83 -2.39
C VAL A 241 3.74 -13.23 -2.01
N ASP A 242 4.26 -13.40 -0.80
CA ASP A 242 4.68 -14.70 -0.28
C ASP A 242 3.52 -15.70 -0.28
N HIS A 243 2.34 -15.27 0.15
CA HIS A 243 1.15 -16.12 0.11
C HIS A 243 0.77 -16.55 -1.32
N VAL A 244 0.83 -15.64 -2.29
CA VAL A 244 0.60 -16.00 -3.70
C VAL A 244 1.67 -16.96 -4.22
N ARG A 245 2.95 -16.76 -3.87
CA ARG A 245 4.04 -17.69 -4.21
C ARG A 245 3.74 -19.09 -3.68
N THR A 246 3.30 -19.21 -2.43
CA THR A 246 2.88 -20.49 -1.84
C THR A 246 1.75 -21.14 -2.63
N LEU A 247 0.72 -20.38 -3.02
CA LEU A 247 -0.40 -20.93 -3.80
C LEU A 247 0.03 -21.48 -5.17
N ILE A 248 0.99 -20.83 -5.84
CA ILE A 248 1.43 -21.22 -7.18
C ILE A 248 2.61 -22.19 -7.19
N GLU A 249 3.20 -22.51 -6.04
CA GLU A 249 4.39 -23.37 -5.91
C GLU A 249 4.33 -24.67 -6.75
N PRO A 250 3.20 -25.40 -6.79
CA PRO A 250 3.08 -26.60 -7.62
C PRO A 250 3.32 -26.39 -9.12
N PHE A 251 3.19 -25.15 -9.61
CA PHE A 251 3.33 -24.78 -11.01
C PHE A 251 4.73 -24.24 -11.37
N LEU A 252 5.63 -24.08 -10.38
CA LEU A 252 6.97 -23.50 -10.58
C LEU A 252 8.05 -24.52 -10.98
N THR A 253 7.67 -25.77 -11.26
CA THR A 253 8.59 -26.83 -11.72
C THR A 253 9.24 -26.49 -13.07
N ASP A 254 10.48 -26.94 -13.29
CA ASP A 254 11.25 -26.73 -14.54
C ASP A 254 11.54 -25.26 -14.92
N ARG A 255 11.53 -24.37 -13.91
CA ARG A 255 11.81 -22.93 -14.05
C ARG A 255 10.98 -22.31 -15.18
N PRO A 256 9.63 -22.24 -15.05
CA PRO A 256 8.77 -21.70 -16.09
C PRO A 256 9.02 -20.21 -16.28
N TYR A 257 8.39 -19.64 -17.30
CA TYR A 257 8.25 -18.19 -17.34
C TYR A 257 7.26 -17.73 -16.27
N VAL A 258 7.65 -16.76 -15.47
CA VAL A 258 6.76 -16.08 -14.52
C VAL A 258 6.61 -14.64 -14.99
N ALA A 259 5.39 -14.23 -15.33
CA ALA A 259 5.13 -12.89 -15.83
C ALA A 259 4.23 -12.08 -14.90
N ASP A 260 4.66 -10.85 -14.62
CA ASP A 260 3.82 -9.81 -14.02
C ASP A 260 3.61 -8.71 -15.07
N LEU A 261 2.35 -8.55 -15.49
CA LEU A 261 1.98 -7.63 -16.58
C LEU A 261 1.49 -6.26 -16.07
N ALA A 262 1.55 -6.04 -14.76
CA ALA A 262 1.35 -4.77 -14.09
C ALA A 262 2.38 -4.66 -12.94
N ALA A 263 3.66 -4.81 -13.32
CA ALA A 263 4.74 -5.14 -12.39
C ALA A 263 5.00 -4.08 -11.31
N GLY A 264 4.62 -2.82 -11.55
CA GLY A 264 4.97 -1.71 -10.68
C GLY A 264 6.48 -1.69 -10.41
N CYS A 265 6.87 -1.76 -9.14
CA CYS A 265 8.28 -1.86 -8.77
C CYS A 265 8.80 -3.27 -8.52
N GLY A 266 8.05 -4.31 -8.95
CA GLY A 266 8.54 -5.69 -8.97
C GLY A 266 8.40 -6.41 -7.65
N ALA A 267 7.38 -6.07 -6.86
CA ALA A 267 7.10 -6.77 -5.60
C ALA A 267 6.93 -8.28 -5.84
N PHE A 268 6.16 -8.67 -6.87
CA PHE A 268 6.06 -10.06 -7.31
C PHE A 268 7.36 -10.56 -7.93
N LEU A 269 7.90 -9.84 -8.91
CA LEU A 269 9.08 -10.29 -9.66
C LEU A 269 10.27 -10.68 -8.79
N ALA A 270 10.55 -9.92 -7.73
CA ALA A 270 11.64 -10.21 -6.79
C ALA A 270 11.48 -11.56 -6.08
N LYS A 271 10.25 -12.01 -5.89
CA LYS A 271 9.93 -13.31 -5.30
C LYS A 271 9.95 -14.43 -6.33
N PHE A 272 10.47 -14.23 -7.55
CA PHE A 272 10.59 -15.27 -8.58
C PHE A 272 11.92 -15.22 -9.33
N GLU A 273 12.98 -14.69 -8.72
CA GLU A 273 14.33 -14.61 -9.33
C GLU A 273 14.93 -15.98 -9.66
N ASP A 274 14.41 -17.05 -9.05
CA ASP A 274 14.70 -18.44 -9.37
C ASP A 274 14.04 -18.91 -10.70
N CYS A 275 13.07 -18.17 -11.24
CA CYS A 275 12.34 -18.47 -12.48
C CYS A 275 12.78 -17.59 -13.67
N ARG A 276 12.18 -17.80 -14.85
CA ARG A 276 12.38 -16.94 -16.02
C ARG A 276 11.40 -15.77 -15.99
N ILE A 277 11.83 -14.64 -15.42
CA ILE A 277 10.94 -13.48 -15.22
C ILE A 277 10.61 -12.76 -16.54
N ILE A 278 9.37 -12.28 -16.63
CA ILE A 278 8.92 -11.25 -17.58
C ILE A 278 8.18 -10.16 -16.79
N GLY A 279 8.58 -8.91 -16.94
CA GLY A 279 7.88 -7.76 -16.35
C GLY A 279 7.40 -6.80 -17.43
N ARG A 280 6.15 -6.35 -17.29
CA ARG A 280 5.57 -5.27 -18.10
C ARG A 280 4.88 -4.28 -17.18
N ASP A 281 5.00 -3.00 -17.51
CA ASP A 281 4.18 -1.95 -16.91
C ASP A 281 3.96 -0.82 -17.92
N ILE A 282 2.84 -0.10 -17.80
CA ILE A 282 2.56 1.07 -18.64
C ILE A 282 3.26 2.33 -18.11
N ASP A 283 3.69 2.32 -16.85
CA ASP A 283 4.44 3.42 -16.23
C ASP A 283 5.93 3.29 -16.52
N GLN A 284 6.41 4.12 -17.45
CA GLN A 284 7.82 4.24 -17.80
C GLN A 284 8.74 4.42 -16.58
N GLN A 285 8.29 5.11 -15.53
CA GLN A 285 9.10 5.29 -14.32
C GLN A 285 9.30 3.96 -13.59
N ALA A 286 8.24 3.16 -13.50
CA ALA A 286 8.27 1.85 -12.85
C ALA A 286 9.22 0.90 -13.61
N VAL A 287 9.13 0.89 -14.94
CA VAL A 287 10.03 0.14 -15.85
C VAL A 287 11.48 0.58 -15.67
N ALA A 288 11.76 1.88 -15.62
CA ALA A 288 13.11 2.40 -15.43
C ALA A 288 13.71 1.96 -14.08
N LEU A 289 12.92 1.99 -13.00
CA LEU A 289 13.34 1.52 -11.68
C LEU A 289 13.63 0.02 -11.66
N LEU A 290 12.76 -0.78 -12.27
CA LEU A 290 12.95 -2.22 -12.41
C LEU A 290 14.22 -2.57 -13.22
N ALA A 291 14.46 -1.86 -14.32
CA ALA A 291 15.68 -2.02 -15.10
C ALA A 291 16.93 -1.69 -14.25
N GLU A 292 16.89 -0.60 -13.46
CA GLU A 292 17.98 -0.21 -12.56
C GLU A 292 18.21 -1.21 -11.41
N MET A 293 17.15 -1.91 -10.98
CA MET A 293 17.25 -3.00 -10.01
C MET A 293 17.83 -4.29 -10.59
N GLY A 294 18.03 -4.37 -11.92
CA GLY A 294 18.69 -5.49 -12.59
C GLY A 294 17.76 -6.59 -13.10
N PHE A 295 16.46 -6.30 -13.24
CA PHE A 295 15.54 -7.29 -13.80
C PHE A 295 15.75 -7.45 -15.33
N PRO A 296 15.91 -8.68 -15.85
CA PRO A 296 16.45 -8.92 -17.19
C PRO A 296 15.48 -8.73 -18.36
N LYS A 297 14.15 -8.81 -18.14
CA LYS A 297 13.12 -8.73 -19.20
C LYS A 297 11.98 -7.78 -18.80
N ILE A 298 12.30 -6.50 -18.71
CA ILE A 298 11.35 -5.45 -18.34
C ILE A 298 11.13 -4.52 -19.52
N GLU A 299 9.88 -4.30 -19.90
CA GLU A 299 9.52 -3.36 -20.97
C GLU A 299 8.32 -2.50 -20.59
N GLU A 300 8.31 -1.29 -21.13
CA GLU A 300 7.13 -0.42 -21.13
C GLU A 300 6.11 -0.95 -22.13
N ASP A 301 4.94 -1.33 -21.64
CA ASP A 301 3.90 -1.94 -22.47
C ASP A 301 2.49 -1.71 -21.91
N ASN A 302 1.53 -1.53 -22.81
CA ASN A 302 0.12 -1.71 -22.49
C ASN A 302 -0.25 -3.19 -22.66
N SER A 303 -0.21 -3.91 -21.56
CA SER A 303 -0.52 -5.36 -21.47
C SER A 303 -1.93 -5.75 -21.90
N LEU A 304 -2.83 -4.79 -22.15
CA LEU A 304 -4.19 -5.04 -22.65
C LEU A 304 -4.33 -4.84 -24.17
N LEU A 305 -3.26 -4.46 -24.88
CA LEU A 305 -3.25 -4.30 -26.34
C LEU A 305 -2.45 -5.39 -27.02
N HIS A 306 -2.96 -5.89 -28.15
CA HIS A 306 -2.35 -6.91 -28.98
C HIS A 306 -1.95 -8.16 -28.18
N VAL A 307 -2.82 -8.61 -27.27
CA VAL A 307 -2.47 -9.65 -26.29
C VAL A 307 -2.25 -11.00 -26.96
N ASN A 308 -0.99 -11.44 -26.98
CA ASN A 308 -0.57 -12.75 -27.48
C ASN A 308 0.79 -13.15 -26.88
N ARG A 309 1.15 -14.42 -27.00
CA ARG A 309 2.40 -14.97 -26.44
C ARG A 309 3.67 -14.42 -27.11
N ALA A 310 3.63 -14.21 -28.43
CA ALA A 310 4.77 -13.67 -29.18
C ALA A 310 5.16 -12.25 -28.72
N LYS A 311 4.20 -11.43 -28.29
CA LYS A 311 4.44 -10.11 -27.68
C LYS A 311 5.32 -10.17 -26.42
N LEU A 312 5.27 -11.29 -25.69
CA LEU A 312 6.09 -11.55 -24.51
C LEU A 312 7.41 -12.27 -24.84
N GLY A 313 7.68 -12.51 -26.13
CA GLY A 313 8.81 -13.33 -26.59
C GLY A 313 8.67 -14.81 -26.20
N LEU A 314 7.43 -15.29 -26.05
CA LEU A 314 7.11 -16.67 -25.70
C LEU A 314 6.70 -17.47 -26.94
N ARG A 315 7.12 -18.73 -26.96
CA ARG A 315 6.61 -19.78 -27.86
C ARG A 315 5.28 -20.31 -27.32
N GLU A 316 4.51 -20.96 -28.18
CA GLU A 316 3.22 -21.58 -27.78
C GLU A 316 3.39 -22.60 -26.65
N ASN A 317 4.44 -23.42 -26.70
CA ASN A 317 4.67 -24.49 -25.73
C ASN A 317 5.49 -24.07 -24.49
N ASP A 318 5.87 -22.80 -24.38
CA ASP A 318 6.60 -22.33 -23.20
C ASP A 318 5.70 -22.39 -21.95
N ARG A 319 6.18 -22.98 -20.85
CA ARG A 319 5.45 -22.98 -19.58
C ARG A 319 5.37 -21.56 -19.03
N LEU A 320 4.17 -21.11 -18.68
CA LEU A 320 3.91 -19.73 -18.25
C LEU A 320 3.03 -19.72 -17.00
N VAL A 321 3.46 -19.00 -15.98
CA VAL A 321 2.67 -18.68 -14.78
C VAL A 321 2.50 -17.16 -14.72
N LEU A 322 1.27 -16.69 -14.53
CA LEU A 322 0.97 -15.27 -14.40
C LEU A 322 0.79 -14.91 -12.93
N VAL A 323 1.45 -13.83 -12.51
CA VAL A 323 1.37 -13.29 -11.15
C VAL A 323 1.11 -11.79 -11.20
N GLY A 324 0.73 -11.22 -10.05
CA GLY A 324 0.64 -9.76 -9.94
C GLY A 324 -0.55 -9.25 -9.14
N ASN A 325 -0.61 -7.92 -9.06
CA ASN A 325 -1.70 -7.15 -8.47
C ASN A 325 -2.18 -6.11 -9.52
N PRO A 326 -3.00 -6.53 -10.50
CA PRO A 326 -3.50 -5.63 -11.54
C PRO A 326 -4.38 -4.50 -10.97
N PRO A 327 -4.47 -3.35 -11.65
CA PRO A 327 -5.14 -2.16 -11.10
C PRO A 327 -6.66 -2.33 -10.87
N TYR A 328 -7.13 -1.86 -9.70
CA TYR A 328 -8.54 -1.95 -9.26
C TYR A 328 -9.36 -0.70 -9.62
N ASN A 329 -9.50 -0.39 -10.90
CA ASN A 329 -10.18 0.84 -11.31
C ASN A 329 -11.48 0.55 -12.08
N ASP A 330 -12.62 0.79 -11.42
CA ASP A 330 -13.91 0.91 -12.09
C ASP A 330 -13.95 2.23 -12.87
N THR A 331 -14.01 2.13 -14.20
CA THR A 331 -14.07 3.29 -15.10
C THR A 331 -15.31 4.17 -14.91
N THR A 332 -16.30 3.70 -14.15
CA THR A 332 -17.60 4.35 -13.94
C THR A 332 -17.78 4.98 -12.56
N SER A 333 -16.78 4.89 -11.67
CA SER A 333 -16.89 5.41 -10.29
C SER A 333 -17.12 6.94 -10.25
N LEU A 334 -18.11 7.36 -9.46
CA LEU A 334 -18.57 8.74 -9.27
C LEU A 334 -17.47 9.73 -8.82
N ASN A 335 -16.34 9.24 -8.30
CA ASN A 335 -15.17 10.05 -7.97
C ASN A 335 -14.52 10.70 -9.20
N ARG A 336 -14.82 10.23 -10.43
CA ARG A 336 -14.48 10.94 -11.67
C ARG A 336 -15.37 12.16 -11.96
N ARG A 337 -16.54 12.30 -11.31
CA ARG A 337 -17.48 13.40 -11.59
C ARG A 337 -17.23 14.67 -10.78
N TYR A 338 -16.50 14.61 -9.67
CA TYR A 338 -16.35 15.75 -8.75
C TYR A 338 -14.91 16.22 -8.51
N GLY A 339 -13.91 15.59 -9.13
CA GLY A 339 -12.55 16.15 -9.19
C GLY A 339 -12.53 17.37 -10.13
N THR A 340 -11.84 18.43 -9.73
CA THR A 340 -11.69 19.72 -10.45
C THR A 340 -11.09 19.61 -11.86
N ASN A 341 -10.68 18.42 -12.28
CA ASN A 341 -10.35 18.10 -13.66
C ASN A 341 -11.41 17.15 -14.23
N LYS A 342 -12.34 17.69 -15.03
CA LYS A 342 -13.09 16.91 -16.02
C LYS A 342 -12.06 16.20 -16.91
N LYS A 343 -11.61 15.00 -16.51
CA LYS A 343 -10.85 14.14 -17.40
C LYS A 343 -11.86 13.59 -18.40
N GLU A 344 -11.88 14.18 -19.59
CA GLU A 344 -12.53 13.64 -20.77
C GLU A 344 -12.26 12.13 -20.85
N GLY A 345 -13.28 11.37 -21.27
CA GLY A 345 -13.28 9.92 -21.26
C GLY A 345 -12.19 9.31 -22.14
N ARG A 346 -10.97 9.20 -21.63
CA ARG A 346 -10.00 8.21 -22.12
C ARG A 346 -10.46 6.86 -21.59
N GLY A 347 -11.28 6.17 -22.38
CA GLY A 347 -11.51 4.74 -22.18
C GLY A 347 -10.16 4.02 -22.06
N LEU A 348 -10.08 3.00 -21.21
CA LEU A 348 -8.92 2.11 -21.14
C LEU A 348 -8.68 1.52 -22.54
N VAL A 349 -7.59 1.93 -23.19
CA VAL A 349 -7.20 1.44 -24.52
C VAL A 349 -6.80 -0.03 -24.39
N ARG A 350 -7.47 -0.90 -25.13
CA ARG A 350 -7.35 -2.36 -25.01
C ARG A 350 -7.91 -3.06 -26.24
N ASP A 351 -7.61 -4.36 -26.39
CA ASP A 351 -8.23 -5.20 -27.41
C ASP A 351 -9.77 -5.23 -27.25
N PRO A 352 -10.54 -5.23 -28.36
CA PRO A 352 -12.01 -5.22 -28.31
C PRO A 352 -12.62 -6.36 -27.49
N ASP A 353 -12.02 -7.55 -27.54
CA ASP A 353 -12.46 -8.74 -26.81
C ASP A 353 -12.03 -8.77 -25.34
N LEU A 354 -11.28 -7.76 -24.87
CA LEU A 354 -10.92 -7.53 -23.48
C LEU A 354 -11.80 -6.45 -22.81
N ARG A 355 -12.89 -6.05 -23.47
CA ARG A 355 -13.82 -5.04 -22.96
C ARG A 355 -14.48 -5.48 -21.66
N ALA A 356 -14.19 -4.73 -20.59
CA ALA A 356 -14.73 -4.85 -19.26
C ALA A 356 -14.83 -3.44 -18.63
N LYS A 357 -15.80 -3.22 -17.74
CA LYS A 357 -15.97 -1.93 -17.04
C LYS A 357 -14.83 -1.67 -16.06
N ASP A 358 -14.31 -2.74 -15.48
CA ASP A 358 -13.19 -2.73 -14.54
C ASP A 358 -11.87 -3.10 -15.25
N ALA A 359 -10.78 -2.42 -14.92
CA ALA A 359 -9.45 -2.72 -15.45
C ALA A 359 -8.94 -4.10 -15.01
N GLY A 360 -9.14 -4.49 -13.75
CA GLY A 360 -8.66 -5.77 -13.22
C GLY A 360 -9.33 -6.98 -13.88
N ILE A 361 -10.62 -6.87 -14.19
CA ILE A 361 -11.34 -7.89 -14.99
C ILE A 361 -10.77 -7.97 -16.41
N ALA A 362 -10.36 -6.85 -17.01
CA ALA A 362 -9.70 -6.84 -18.31
C ALA A 362 -8.36 -7.59 -18.28
N PHE A 363 -7.57 -7.40 -17.22
CA PHE A 363 -6.33 -8.13 -17.00
C PHE A 363 -6.55 -9.64 -16.85
N LEU A 364 -7.53 -10.07 -16.04
CA LEU A 364 -7.91 -11.48 -15.95
C LEU A 364 -8.23 -12.09 -17.33
N ARG A 365 -9.01 -11.37 -18.14
CA ARG A 365 -9.31 -11.77 -19.53
C ARG A 365 -8.05 -11.85 -20.40
N ALA A 366 -7.14 -10.88 -20.28
CA ALA A 366 -5.87 -10.88 -21.00
C ALA A 366 -4.98 -12.06 -20.60
N PHE A 367 -4.92 -12.37 -19.31
CA PHE A 367 -4.19 -13.51 -18.77
C PHE A 367 -4.66 -14.83 -19.39
N ALA A 368 -5.97 -15.04 -19.48
CA ALA A 368 -6.50 -16.24 -20.11
C ALA A 368 -6.23 -16.33 -21.63
N LYS A 369 -6.04 -15.22 -22.34
CA LYS A 369 -5.61 -15.22 -23.77
C LYS A 369 -4.18 -15.72 -23.95
N LEU A 370 -3.34 -15.63 -22.92
CA LEU A 370 -1.94 -16.08 -22.97
C LEU A 370 -1.77 -17.58 -22.72
N HIS A 371 -2.85 -18.29 -22.37
CA HIS A 371 -2.84 -19.72 -22.07
C HIS A 371 -1.77 -20.15 -21.04
N PRO A 372 -1.69 -19.51 -19.85
CA PRO A 372 -0.78 -19.94 -18.79
C PRO A 372 -1.16 -21.29 -18.15
N ASP A 373 -0.17 -21.95 -17.55
CA ASP A 373 -0.36 -23.14 -16.72
C ASP A 373 -1.09 -22.80 -15.41
N ALA A 374 -0.89 -21.59 -14.90
CA ALA A 374 -1.58 -21.07 -13.71
C ALA A 374 -1.59 -19.53 -13.68
N ILE A 375 -2.60 -18.97 -12.99
CA ILE A 375 -2.74 -17.53 -12.72
C ILE A 375 -2.87 -17.36 -11.21
N GLY A 376 -1.86 -16.82 -10.55
CA GLY A 376 -1.85 -16.51 -9.12
C GLY A 376 -1.80 -15.02 -8.88
N ILE A 377 -2.93 -14.38 -8.58
CA ILE A 377 -3.01 -12.92 -8.54
C ILE A 377 -3.81 -12.39 -7.35
N LEU A 378 -3.62 -11.11 -7.05
CA LEU A 378 -4.50 -10.37 -6.13
C LEU A 378 -5.58 -9.63 -6.90
N HIS A 379 -6.83 -9.70 -6.45
CA HIS A 379 -7.89 -8.83 -6.96
C HIS A 379 -9.04 -8.67 -5.95
N PRO A 380 -9.94 -7.69 -6.11
CA PRO A 380 -11.14 -7.59 -5.29
C PRO A 380 -11.99 -8.84 -5.41
N LEU A 381 -12.46 -9.38 -4.29
CA LEU A 381 -13.33 -10.55 -4.27
C LEU A 381 -14.65 -10.29 -5.02
N SER A 382 -15.07 -9.02 -5.11
CA SER A 382 -16.26 -8.59 -5.84
C SER A 382 -16.27 -8.93 -7.33
N TYR A 383 -15.12 -9.24 -7.96
CA TYR A 383 -15.09 -9.74 -9.34
C TYR A 383 -15.75 -11.11 -9.47
N LEU A 384 -15.67 -11.94 -8.42
CA LEU A 384 -16.25 -13.27 -8.37
C LEU A 384 -17.63 -13.25 -7.75
N ILE A 385 -17.79 -12.61 -6.59
CA ILE A 385 -19.01 -12.77 -5.79
C ILE A 385 -20.19 -11.94 -6.26
N LYS A 386 -19.97 -10.85 -7.01
CA LYS A 386 -21.06 -10.08 -7.64
C LYS A 386 -21.34 -10.68 -9.02
N GLU A 387 -22.52 -11.26 -9.21
CA GLU A 387 -22.89 -11.90 -10.47
C GLU A 387 -22.67 -10.98 -11.68
N THR A 388 -23.07 -9.71 -11.59
CA THR A 388 -22.88 -8.74 -12.68
C THR A 388 -21.43 -8.57 -13.11
N ASN A 389 -20.49 -8.67 -12.16
CA ASN A 389 -19.06 -8.60 -12.45
C ASN A 389 -18.54 -9.93 -12.99
N PHE A 390 -18.98 -11.05 -12.42
CA PHE A 390 -18.62 -12.38 -12.89
C PHE A 390 -19.05 -12.60 -14.35
N GLN A 391 -20.21 -12.09 -14.75
CA GLN A 391 -20.68 -12.14 -16.14
C GLN A 391 -19.75 -11.41 -17.13
N GLU A 392 -18.92 -10.47 -16.68
CA GLU A 392 -17.88 -9.88 -17.52
C GLU A 392 -16.72 -10.84 -17.81
N LEU A 393 -16.44 -11.81 -16.92
CA LEU A 393 -15.46 -12.89 -17.16
C LEU A 393 -16.02 -13.97 -18.10
N VAL A 394 -17.35 -14.16 -18.11
CA VAL A 394 -18.04 -15.14 -18.97
C VAL A 394 -18.07 -14.70 -20.44
N ARG A 395 -17.99 -13.40 -20.75
CA ARG A 395 -18.12 -12.92 -22.14
C ARG A 395 -17.09 -13.60 -23.06
N PRO A 396 -17.49 -14.09 -24.24
CA PRO A 396 -16.57 -14.75 -25.16
C PRO A 396 -15.41 -13.85 -25.59
N PHE A 397 -14.29 -14.47 -25.94
CA PHE A 397 -13.20 -13.87 -26.70
C PHE A 397 -13.58 -13.78 -28.19
N SER A 398 -12.68 -13.25 -29.02
CA SER A 398 -12.89 -13.12 -30.47
C SER A 398 -13.16 -14.45 -31.19
N ASP A 399 -12.78 -15.58 -30.60
CA ASP A 399 -13.08 -16.92 -31.13
C ASP A 399 -14.56 -17.34 -31.00
N GLY A 400 -15.37 -16.56 -30.28
CA GLY A 400 -16.81 -16.78 -30.08
C GLY A 400 -17.17 -17.99 -29.23
N LYS A 401 -16.21 -18.76 -28.72
CA LYS A 401 -16.43 -20.04 -28.03
C LYS A 401 -15.85 -20.09 -26.63
N SER A 402 -14.78 -19.36 -26.38
CA SER A 402 -14.07 -19.44 -25.11
C SER A 402 -14.08 -18.11 -24.37
N SER A 403 -13.98 -18.19 -23.05
CA SER A 403 -13.95 -17.05 -22.14
C SER A 403 -12.91 -17.31 -21.05
N PHE A 404 -12.76 -16.38 -20.10
CA PHE A 404 -11.94 -16.65 -18.93
C PHE A 404 -12.46 -17.86 -18.16
N THR A 405 -13.77 -17.89 -17.89
CA THR A 405 -14.41 -18.89 -17.03
C THR A 405 -14.57 -20.26 -17.69
N SER A 406 -14.53 -20.34 -19.03
CA SER A 406 -14.52 -21.63 -19.73
C SER A 406 -13.13 -22.27 -19.79
N ARG A 407 -12.06 -21.50 -19.54
CA ARG A 407 -10.66 -21.93 -19.64
C ARG A 407 -10.01 -22.12 -18.27
N TYR A 408 -10.37 -21.31 -17.29
CA TYR A 408 -9.79 -21.34 -15.95
C TYR A 408 -10.83 -21.46 -14.85
N LYS A 409 -10.48 -22.23 -13.83
CA LYS A 409 -11.24 -22.48 -12.61
C LYS A 409 -10.46 -21.99 -11.41
N LEU A 410 -11.13 -21.34 -10.46
CA LEU A 410 -10.56 -21.00 -9.15
C LEU A 410 -10.32 -22.29 -8.36
N THR A 411 -9.07 -22.59 -8.04
CA THR A 411 -8.68 -23.83 -7.33
C THR A 411 -8.26 -23.57 -5.89
N ALA A 412 -7.72 -22.39 -5.59
CA ALA A 412 -7.41 -21.98 -4.23
C ALA A 412 -7.61 -20.47 -4.06
N ALA A 413 -7.89 -20.04 -2.83
CA ALA A 413 -8.11 -18.64 -2.51
C ALA A 413 -7.72 -18.33 -1.07
N ALA A 414 -7.34 -17.08 -0.82
CA ALA A 414 -7.24 -16.49 0.51
C ALA A 414 -7.82 -15.08 0.49
N VAL A 415 -8.90 -14.86 1.25
CA VAL A 415 -9.60 -13.58 1.34
C VAL A 415 -9.10 -12.82 2.56
N PHE A 416 -8.69 -11.57 2.36
CA PHE A 416 -8.20 -10.69 3.41
C PHE A 416 -8.71 -9.26 3.19
N SER A 417 -8.48 -8.41 4.19
CA SER A 417 -8.92 -7.02 4.16
C SER A 417 -8.06 -6.17 3.24
N SER A 418 -8.65 -5.24 2.49
CA SER A 418 -7.89 -4.22 1.75
C SER A 418 -7.05 -3.31 2.67
N ALA A 419 -7.28 -3.36 3.99
CA ALA A 419 -6.45 -2.65 4.97
C ALA A 419 -4.99 -3.16 5.00
N GLU A 420 -4.73 -4.40 4.57
CA GLU A 420 -3.38 -4.97 4.53
C GLU A 420 -2.43 -4.17 3.63
N PHE A 421 -2.94 -3.45 2.63
CA PHE A 421 -2.15 -2.62 1.71
C PHE A 421 -1.63 -1.30 2.34
N GLY A 422 -1.87 -1.07 3.64
CA GLY A 422 -1.39 0.12 4.38
C GLY A 422 -2.07 1.44 3.98
N SER A 423 -2.91 1.43 2.94
CA SER A 423 -3.68 2.58 2.47
C SER A 423 -5.07 2.62 3.11
N GLY A 424 -5.13 2.60 4.43
CA GLY A 424 -6.31 3.12 5.12
C GLY A 424 -6.39 4.61 4.84
N ILE A 425 -7.02 5.02 3.73
CA ILE A 425 -7.50 6.40 3.63
C ILE A 425 -8.43 6.56 4.82
N GLU A 426 -8.06 7.41 5.78
CA GLU A 426 -8.89 7.69 6.96
C GLU A 426 -10.33 7.94 6.51
N GLY A 427 -11.27 7.17 7.08
CA GLY A 427 -12.70 7.26 6.74
C GLY A 427 -13.21 6.29 5.66
N THR A 428 -12.36 5.54 4.96
CA THR A 428 -12.82 4.49 4.02
C THR A 428 -13.02 3.14 4.70
N THR A 429 -14.13 2.46 4.40
CA THR A 429 -14.37 1.10 4.89
C THR A 429 -13.56 0.11 4.04
N PRO A 430 -12.72 -0.75 4.64
CA PRO A 430 -11.99 -1.78 3.91
C PRO A 430 -12.93 -2.72 3.15
N PHE A 431 -12.46 -3.27 2.04
CA PHE A 431 -13.20 -4.22 1.21
C PHE A 431 -12.45 -5.56 1.10
N PRO A 432 -13.09 -6.65 0.67
CA PRO A 432 -12.45 -7.95 0.59
C PRO A 432 -11.60 -8.06 -0.68
N VAL A 433 -10.33 -8.39 -0.49
CA VAL A 433 -9.36 -8.74 -1.54
C VAL A 433 -9.12 -10.24 -1.46
N VAL A 434 -8.85 -10.88 -2.58
CA VAL A 434 -8.52 -12.30 -2.67
C VAL A 434 -7.17 -12.49 -3.35
N ALA A 435 -6.29 -13.27 -2.72
CA ALA A 435 -5.21 -13.97 -3.41
C ALA A 435 -5.81 -15.22 -4.03
N ALA A 436 -5.89 -15.26 -5.35
CA ALA A 436 -6.61 -16.29 -6.09
C ALA A 436 -5.65 -17.08 -6.99
N LEU A 437 -5.77 -18.40 -6.92
CA LEU A 437 -5.13 -19.33 -7.85
C LEU A 437 -6.18 -19.84 -8.84
N TYR A 438 -5.94 -19.59 -10.12
CA TYR A 438 -6.70 -20.18 -11.20
C TYR A 438 -5.83 -21.15 -11.99
N ALA A 439 -6.37 -22.33 -12.28
CA ALA A 439 -5.74 -23.36 -13.10
C ALA A 439 -6.68 -23.77 -14.25
N PRO A 440 -6.17 -24.44 -15.30
CA PRO A 440 -6.99 -24.93 -16.40
C PRO A 440 -8.21 -25.72 -15.92
N GLY A 441 -9.39 -25.33 -16.39
CA GLY A 441 -10.67 -25.89 -15.98
C GLY A 441 -11.82 -24.93 -16.21
N ALA A 442 -13.06 -25.39 -16.12
CA ALA A 442 -14.23 -24.54 -16.25
C ALA A 442 -14.84 -24.19 -14.89
N MET A 443 -15.39 -22.98 -14.77
CA MET A 443 -16.23 -22.57 -13.65
C MET A 443 -17.41 -21.72 -14.12
N ASP A 444 -18.53 -21.84 -13.42
CA ASP A 444 -19.69 -20.97 -13.58
C ASP A 444 -19.98 -20.23 -12.26
N TYR A 445 -21.03 -19.40 -12.25
CA TYR A 445 -21.38 -18.65 -11.05
C TYR A 445 -21.89 -19.57 -9.92
N ARG A 446 -22.48 -20.72 -10.26
CA ARG A 446 -22.90 -21.73 -9.27
C ARG A 446 -21.69 -22.29 -8.53
N TYR A 447 -20.63 -22.64 -9.25
CA TYR A 447 -19.36 -23.05 -8.66
C TYR A 447 -18.83 -22.00 -7.68
N ILE A 448 -18.76 -20.73 -8.10
CA ILE A 448 -18.32 -19.63 -7.23
C ILE A 448 -19.22 -19.46 -6.01
N SER A 449 -20.54 -19.65 -6.16
CA SER A 449 -21.48 -19.54 -5.02
C SER A 449 -21.29 -20.63 -3.97
N GLN A 450 -20.79 -21.80 -4.38
CA GLN A 450 -20.52 -22.95 -3.53
C GLN A 450 -19.09 -22.96 -2.98
N PHE A 451 -18.17 -22.22 -3.60
CA PHE A 451 -16.78 -22.14 -3.18
C PHE A 451 -16.68 -21.57 -1.76
N GLU A 452 -15.96 -22.28 -0.89
CA GLU A 452 -15.72 -21.88 0.49
C GLU A 452 -14.45 -21.02 0.55
N PHE A 453 -14.61 -19.71 0.46
CA PHE A 453 -13.50 -18.76 0.47
C PHE A 453 -12.85 -18.68 1.86
N PRO A 454 -11.59 -19.12 2.04
CA PRO A 454 -10.85 -18.97 3.29
C PRO A 454 -10.62 -17.52 3.67
N ILE A 455 -10.88 -17.17 4.92
CA ILE A 455 -10.68 -15.82 5.45
C ILE A 455 -9.39 -15.79 6.24
N PHE A 456 -8.51 -14.88 5.86
CA PHE A 456 -7.21 -14.63 6.47
C PHE A 456 -7.15 -13.25 7.11
N VAL A 457 -6.29 -13.11 8.12
CA VAL A 457 -5.98 -11.85 8.81
C VAL A 457 -4.46 -11.66 8.89
N GLY A 458 -4.01 -10.41 8.77
CA GLY A 458 -2.60 -10.06 8.96
C GLY A 458 -2.19 -10.17 10.43
N HIS A 459 -1.06 -10.85 10.68
CA HIS A 459 -0.38 -10.88 11.99
C HIS A 459 1.11 -10.60 11.79
N GLY A 460 1.55 -9.40 12.16
CA GLY A 460 2.95 -8.98 11.97
C GLY A 460 3.33 -8.99 10.49
N SER A 461 4.26 -9.86 10.10
CA SER A 461 4.75 -10.00 8.73
C SER A 461 4.11 -11.18 7.96
N GLY A 462 2.99 -11.73 8.42
CA GLY A 462 2.35 -12.90 7.79
C GLY A 462 0.83 -12.81 7.69
N LEU A 463 0.23 -13.69 6.88
CA LEU A 463 -1.20 -13.96 6.86
C LEU A 463 -1.51 -15.26 7.60
N SER A 464 -2.49 -15.23 8.50
CA SER A 464 -2.98 -16.43 9.20
C SER A 464 -4.41 -16.73 8.84
N ASP A 465 -4.71 -18.02 8.64
CA ASP A 465 -6.08 -18.49 8.43
C ASP A 465 -6.89 -18.33 9.73
N THR A 466 -8.07 -17.73 9.63
CA THR A 466 -8.98 -17.57 10.77
C THR A 466 -9.78 -18.82 11.13
N GLY A 467 -9.69 -19.87 10.31
CA GLY A 467 -10.59 -21.04 10.37
C GLY A 467 -12.00 -20.73 9.88
N ARG A 468 -12.26 -19.51 9.38
CA ARG A 468 -13.58 -19.09 8.87
C ARG A 468 -13.61 -19.14 7.36
N ARG A 469 -14.76 -19.53 6.78
CA ARG A 469 -15.00 -19.52 5.33
C ARG A 469 -16.24 -18.72 4.97
N LEU A 470 -16.18 -17.99 3.86
CA LEU A 470 -17.33 -17.37 3.22
C LEU A 470 -17.83 -18.28 2.08
N ALA A 471 -19.11 -18.65 2.09
CA ALA A 471 -19.75 -19.34 0.97
C ALA A 471 -21.07 -18.63 0.64
N LEU A 472 -21.24 -18.15 -0.60
CA LEU A 472 -22.42 -17.34 -0.96
C LEU A 472 -23.72 -18.14 -0.86
N SER A 473 -23.67 -19.43 -1.17
CA SER A 473 -24.79 -20.37 -1.05
C SER A 473 -25.31 -20.54 0.38
N ARG A 474 -24.55 -20.13 1.40
CA ARG A 474 -24.95 -20.14 2.81
C ARG A 474 -25.57 -18.82 3.27
N ILE A 475 -25.55 -17.79 2.42
CA ILE A 475 -25.98 -16.44 2.76
C ILE A 475 -27.24 -16.13 1.99
N THR A 476 -28.26 -15.64 2.71
CA THR A 476 -29.38 -14.96 2.07
C THR A 476 -29.18 -13.46 2.21
N THR A 477 -29.32 -12.75 1.09
CA THR A 477 -29.33 -11.28 1.07
C THR A 477 -30.75 -10.77 0.87
N ILE A 478 -30.93 -9.46 1.04
CA ILE A 478 -32.19 -8.78 0.74
C ILE A 478 -32.54 -8.75 -0.76
N ASP A 479 -31.72 -9.34 -1.64
CA ASP A 479 -31.96 -9.34 -3.08
C ASP A 479 -33.25 -10.13 -3.41
N GLY A 480 -34.13 -9.51 -4.20
CA GLY A 480 -35.47 -10.06 -4.47
C GLY A 480 -36.50 -9.87 -3.34
N ILE A 481 -36.05 -9.54 -2.11
CA ILE A 481 -36.91 -9.35 -0.94
C ILE A 481 -37.22 -7.85 -0.73
N ILE A 482 -36.18 -7.01 -0.77
CA ILE A 482 -36.27 -5.57 -0.55
C ILE A 482 -35.74 -4.83 -1.79
N ARG A 483 -36.50 -3.85 -2.25
CA ARG A 483 -36.10 -3.04 -3.40
C ARG A 483 -34.89 -2.17 -3.04
N LYS A 484 -33.86 -2.24 -3.89
CA LYS A 484 -32.57 -1.55 -3.72
C LYS A 484 -32.43 -0.25 -4.50
N TYR A 485 -33.19 -0.11 -5.59
CA TYR A 485 -33.04 0.99 -6.54
C TYR A 485 -34.34 1.78 -6.68
N PRO A 486 -34.27 3.07 -7.06
CA PRO A 486 -35.45 3.91 -7.28
C PRO A 486 -36.41 3.30 -8.32
N PRO A 487 -37.71 3.61 -8.23
CA PRO A 487 -38.71 3.11 -9.17
C PRO A 487 -38.38 3.48 -10.63
N THR A 488 -38.54 2.52 -11.55
CA THR A 488 -38.42 2.75 -13.00
C THR A 488 -39.75 3.22 -13.60
N ALA A 489 -39.80 3.44 -14.93
CA ALA A 489 -41.02 3.83 -15.62
C ALA A 489 -42.17 2.83 -15.35
N GLY A 490 -43.36 3.36 -15.05
CA GLY A 490 -44.55 2.55 -14.72
C GLY A 490 -44.71 2.19 -13.24
N MET A 491 -43.73 2.47 -12.38
CA MET A 491 -43.84 2.23 -10.94
C MET A 491 -44.23 3.49 -10.16
N SER A 492 -44.96 3.31 -9.05
CA SER A 492 -45.28 4.43 -8.15
C SER A 492 -44.01 5.10 -7.63
N LYS A 493 -43.98 6.44 -7.69
CA LYS A 493 -42.88 7.28 -7.21
C LYS A 493 -43.20 7.95 -5.87
N THR A 494 -44.39 7.72 -5.33
CA THR A 494 -44.90 8.36 -4.12
C THR A 494 -45.10 7.33 -3.02
N SER A 495 -44.71 7.69 -1.80
CA SER A 495 -45.00 6.93 -0.58
C SER A 495 -46.41 7.24 -0.09
N ASP A 496 -47.15 6.22 0.35
CA ASP A 496 -48.47 6.34 0.98
C ASP A 496 -48.42 6.67 2.49
N ILE A 497 -47.20 6.81 3.03
CA ILE A 497 -46.90 7.16 4.42
C ILE A 497 -45.85 8.29 4.54
N GLY A 498 -45.53 8.95 3.43
CA GLY A 498 -44.57 10.05 3.39
C GLY A 498 -43.13 9.68 3.77
N LEU A 499 -42.73 8.42 3.62
CA LEU A 499 -41.40 7.91 4.00
C LEU A 499 -40.61 7.42 2.77
N TYR A 500 -39.33 7.76 2.71
CA TYR A 500 -38.47 7.45 1.58
C TYR A 500 -37.10 6.91 2.02
N GLN A 501 -36.64 5.83 1.38
CA GLN A 501 -35.33 5.21 1.60
C GLN A 501 -34.34 5.68 0.53
N TYR A 502 -33.12 6.08 0.89
CA TYR A 502 -32.06 6.31 -0.10
C TYR A 502 -31.62 4.98 -0.72
N ASN A 503 -31.32 4.94 -2.02
CA ASN A 503 -30.94 3.71 -2.72
C ASN A 503 -29.76 2.98 -2.07
N ILE A 504 -29.75 1.65 -2.20
CA ILE A 504 -28.81 0.76 -1.51
C ILE A 504 -28.18 -0.14 -2.56
N ARG A 505 -26.89 0.05 -2.82
CA ARG A 505 -26.14 -0.82 -3.73
C ARG A 505 -25.70 -2.11 -3.02
N ASP A 506 -25.15 -1.93 -1.82
CA ASP A 506 -24.55 -2.93 -0.95
C ASP A 506 -24.53 -2.44 0.51
N THR A 507 -24.08 -3.29 1.43
CA THR A 507 -23.96 -3.01 2.86
C THR A 507 -23.19 -1.72 3.11
N ASN A 508 -22.05 -1.51 2.48
CA ASN A 508 -21.26 -0.29 2.65
C ASN A 508 -22.07 0.97 2.28
N SER A 509 -22.81 0.95 1.16
CA SER A 509 -23.68 2.07 0.79
C SER A 509 -24.81 2.32 1.81
N LEU A 510 -25.39 1.27 2.40
CA LEU A 510 -26.40 1.39 3.45
C LEU A 510 -25.81 2.06 4.70
N LEU A 511 -24.68 1.53 5.18
CA LEU A 511 -24.01 2.00 6.39
C LEU A 511 -23.56 3.47 6.27
N THR A 512 -23.13 3.90 5.09
CA THR A 512 -22.68 5.29 4.87
C THR A 512 -23.84 6.24 4.60
N SER A 513 -24.68 5.99 3.60
CA SER A 513 -25.65 6.99 3.10
C SER A 513 -27.10 6.52 3.01
N GLY A 514 -27.39 5.24 3.25
CA GLY A 514 -28.73 4.64 3.16
C GLY A 514 -29.70 5.02 4.27
N ALA A 515 -29.90 6.30 4.57
CA ALA A 515 -30.83 6.77 5.61
C ALA A 515 -32.27 6.96 5.09
N LEU A 516 -33.24 6.82 5.99
CA LEU A 516 -34.64 7.21 5.78
C LEU A 516 -34.79 8.74 5.76
N SER A 517 -35.80 9.26 5.06
CA SER A 517 -36.15 10.68 5.09
C SER A 517 -37.60 10.93 4.64
N SER A 518 -38.09 12.15 4.88
CA SER A 518 -39.32 12.69 4.25
C SER A 518 -39.07 13.30 2.86
N LYS A 519 -37.80 13.34 2.40
CA LYS A 519 -37.41 14.03 1.17
C LYS A 519 -37.56 13.10 -0.04
N THR A 520 -38.08 13.66 -1.13
CA THR A 520 -38.17 12.98 -2.42
C THR A 520 -37.05 13.45 -3.34
N ASP A 521 -36.38 12.51 -4.00
CA ASP A 521 -35.40 12.80 -5.05
C ASP A 521 -35.20 11.57 -5.95
N LYS A 522 -34.44 11.72 -7.04
CA LYS A 522 -34.23 10.66 -8.04
C LYS A 522 -33.50 9.41 -7.53
N ASN A 523 -32.86 9.48 -6.36
CA ASN A 523 -32.15 8.37 -5.72
C ASN A 523 -32.95 7.74 -4.58
N ARG A 524 -34.20 8.19 -4.35
CA ARG A 524 -35.05 7.73 -3.26
C ARG A 524 -36.04 6.67 -3.73
N ILE A 525 -36.34 5.76 -2.82
CA ILE A 525 -37.31 4.68 -2.98
C ILE A 525 -38.51 5.03 -2.10
N PRO A 526 -39.72 5.17 -2.67
CA PRO A 526 -40.94 5.40 -1.89
C PRO A 526 -41.26 4.16 -1.05
N VAL A 527 -41.38 4.33 0.25
CA VAL A 527 -41.78 3.26 1.17
C VAL A 527 -43.30 3.20 1.21
N GLN A 528 -43.88 2.03 0.91
CA GLN A 528 -45.31 1.81 1.13
C GLN A 528 -45.53 1.25 2.53
N PHE A 529 -46.68 1.51 3.15
CA PHE A 529 -46.97 1.01 4.51
C PHE A 529 -46.82 -0.50 4.63
N VAL A 530 -47.28 -1.25 3.63
CA VAL A 530 -47.15 -2.72 3.56
C VAL A 530 -45.69 -3.21 3.56
N ASP A 531 -44.77 -2.39 3.06
CA ASP A 531 -43.34 -2.68 2.99
C ASP A 531 -42.54 -2.00 4.12
N LEU A 532 -43.20 -1.32 5.06
CA LEU A 532 -42.54 -0.52 6.11
C LEU A 532 -41.48 -1.35 6.86
N TRP A 533 -41.84 -2.57 7.26
CA TRP A 533 -40.94 -3.47 7.98
C TRP A 533 -39.63 -3.75 7.24
N LYS A 534 -39.65 -3.80 5.89
CA LYS A 534 -38.46 -4.05 5.07
C LYS A 534 -37.44 -2.92 5.21
N TYR A 535 -37.91 -1.68 5.16
CA TYR A 535 -37.03 -0.51 5.27
C TYR A 535 -36.67 -0.21 6.72
N SER A 536 -37.53 -0.59 7.66
CA SER A 536 -37.22 -0.62 9.09
C SER A 536 -36.11 -1.62 9.40
N TYR A 537 -36.14 -2.83 8.82
CA TYR A 537 -35.04 -3.80 8.92
C TYR A 537 -33.70 -3.18 8.47
N LEU A 538 -33.69 -2.48 7.34
CA LEU A 538 -32.50 -1.79 6.84
C LEU A 538 -32.03 -0.66 7.78
N ASN A 539 -32.94 0.03 8.46
CA ASN A 539 -32.60 1.03 9.46
C ASN A 539 -31.95 0.39 10.70
N CYS A 540 -32.48 -0.74 11.18
CA CYS A 540 -31.88 -1.53 12.25
C CYS A 540 -30.50 -2.07 11.82
N TYR A 541 -30.39 -2.63 10.61
CA TYR A 541 -29.14 -3.12 10.03
C TYR A 541 -28.09 -2.00 9.99
N LYS A 542 -28.47 -0.80 9.53
CA LYS A 542 -27.58 0.37 9.50
C LYS A 542 -27.05 0.73 10.88
N ARG A 543 -27.86 0.60 11.93
CA ARG A 543 -27.49 1.01 13.29
C ARG A 543 -26.68 -0.05 14.03
N TYR A 544 -26.97 -1.33 13.82
CA TYR A 544 -26.50 -2.42 14.69
C TYR A 544 -25.62 -3.47 13.99
N PHE A 545 -25.58 -3.53 12.65
CA PHE A 545 -24.75 -4.53 11.93
C PHE A 545 -23.24 -4.25 12.00
N GLY A 546 -22.85 -2.99 12.14
CA GLY A 546 -21.44 -2.59 12.15
C GLY A 546 -20.74 -2.75 10.79
N LYS A 547 -19.51 -2.25 10.67
CA LYS A 547 -18.71 -2.37 9.45
C LYS A 547 -18.08 -3.77 9.38
N SER A 548 -18.01 -4.34 8.17
CA SER A 548 -17.31 -5.60 7.90
C SER A 548 -16.73 -5.56 6.49
N PHE A 549 -15.44 -5.85 6.36
CA PHE A 549 -14.80 -5.90 5.05
C PHE A 549 -15.33 -7.09 4.21
N ILE A 550 -15.76 -8.17 4.87
CA ILE A 550 -16.30 -9.38 4.21
C ILE A 550 -17.67 -9.07 3.59
N PHE A 551 -18.59 -8.55 4.40
CA PHE A 551 -19.98 -8.32 3.98
C PHE A 551 -20.20 -6.96 3.30
N GLY A 552 -19.24 -6.04 3.39
CA GLY A 552 -19.40 -4.65 2.93
C GLY A 552 -19.80 -4.51 1.46
N ASN A 553 -19.29 -5.41 0.61
CA ASN A 553 -19.60 -5.42 -0.83
C ASN A 553 -20.81 -6.30 -1.21
N LEU A 554 -21.43 -6.99 -0.25
CA LEU A 554 -22.67 -7.75 -0.45
C LEU A 554 -23.88 -6.87 -0.16
N SER A 555 -25.02 -7.18 -0.77
CA SER A 555 -26.31 -6.68 -0.29
C SER A 555 -26.49 -7.07 1.20
N PRO A 556 -27.18 -6.26 2.02
CA PRO A 556 -27.47 -6.60 3.41
C PRO A 556 -27.96 -8.04 3.54
N ILE A 557 -27.37 -8.79 4.46
CA ILE A 557 -27.75 -10.18 4.73
C ILE A 557 -29.03 -10.23 5.58
N ILE A 558 -29.79 -11.31 5.53
CA ILE A 558 -31.04 -11.51 6.29
C ILE A 558 -31.28 -12.99 6.54
N ASP A 559 -31.85 -13.36 7.69
CA ASP A 559 -32.38 -14.72 7.89
C ASP A 559 -33.74 -14.83 7.18
N PRO A 560 -33.94 -15.78 6.24
CA PRO A 560 -35.21 -16.00 5.58
C PRO A 560 -36.39 -16.22 6.52
N LYS A 561 -36.16 -16.67 7.76
CA LYS A 561 -37.22 -16.88 8.77
C LYS A 561 -37.75 -15.58 9.34
N ASP A 562 -36.90 -14.57 9.47
CA ASP A 562 -37.26 -13.26 10.04
C ASP A 562 -38.14 -12.44 9.10
N THR A 563 -37.84 -12.55 7.81
CA THR A 563 -38.78 -13.15 6.86
C THR A 563 -40.23 -13.03 7.23
N GLU A 564 -40.75 -14.05 7.91
CA GLU A 564 -42.15 -14.32 8.22
C GLU A 564 -42.50 -14.12 9.70
N ASP A 565 -41.53 -13.75 10.54
CA ASP A 565 -41.75 -13.47 11.96
C ASP A 565 -42.35 -12.08 12.16
N GLU A 566 -43.66 -12.03 12.42
CA GLU A 566 -44.39 -10.79 12.70
C GLU A 566 -43.78 -10.00 13.88
N THR A 567 -43.36 -10.67 14.94
CA THR A 567 -42.81 -9.99 16.12
C THR A 567 -41.45 -9.38 15.81
N PHE A 568 -40.61 -10.06 15.02
CA PHE A 568 -39.36 -9.49 14.53
C PHE A 568 -39.60 -8.27 13.62
N ARG A 569 -40.48 -8.41 12.62
CA ARG A 569 -40.86 -7.33 11.70
C ARG A 569 -41.35 -6.11 12.49
N ASP A 570 -42.26 -6.31 13.44
CA ASP A 570 -42.81 -5.25 14.30
C ASP A 570 -41.72 -4.62 15.17
N ARG A 571 -40.82 -5.42 15.75
CA ARG A 571 -39.69 -4.92 16.53
C ARG A 571 -38.77 -4.02 15.70
N CYS A 572 -38.55 -4.33 14.42
CA CYS A 572 -37.82 -3.44 13.50
C CYS A 572 -38.57 -2.11 13.29
N VAL A 573 -39.90 -2.15 13.09
CA VAL A 573 -40.72 -0.95 12.90
C VAL A 573 -40.67 -0.07 14.15
N ILE A 574 -40.89 -0.67 15.33
CA ILE A 574 -40.84 -0.01 16.64
C ILE A 574 -39.51 0.72 16.82
N ASP A 575 -38.40 0.02 16.65
CA ASP A 575 -37.06 0.57 16.79
C ASP A 575 -36.80 1.73 15.80
N THR A 576 -37.27 1.58 14.56
CA THR A 576 -37.16 2.62 13.53
C THR A 576 -37.93 3.88 13.91
N VAL A 577 -39.19 3.75 14.32
CA VAL A 577 -40.02 4.89 14.73
C VAL A 577 -39.35 5.61 15.90
N MET A 578 -39.01 4.88 16.97
CA MET A 578 -38.48 5.46 18.20
C MET A 578 -37.17 6.23 17.99
N ASN A 579 -36.31 5.78 17.07
CA ASN A 579 -34.98 6.36 16.84
C ASN A 579 -34.92 7.42 15.72
N ASN A 580 -36.00 7.68 14.99
CA ASN A 580 -36.01 8.62 13.87
C ASN A 580 -37.09 9.72 14.02
N GLN A 581 -37.26 10.26 15.23
CA GLN A 581 -38.26 11.29 15.56
C GLN A 581 -38.03 12.64 14.85
N ASN A 582 -36.88 12.83 14.21
CA ASN A 582 -36.60 13.97 13.33
C ASN A 582 -37.26 13.85 11.94
N ILE A 583 -37.82 12.69 11.59
CA ILE A 583 -38.57 12.47 10.35
C ILE A 583 -40.05 12.72 10.64
N GLU A 584 -40.66 13.65 9.90
CA GLU A 584 -42.02 14.13 10.15
C GLU A 584 -43.07 13.00 10.24
N SER A 585 -43.01 12.01 9.35
CA SER A 585 -43.95 10.89 9.32
C SER A 585 -43.78 9.91 10.49
N LEU A 586 -42.64 9.92 11.18
CA LEU A 586 -42.32 9.08 12.34
C LEU A 586 -42.45 9.83 13.68
N ASN A 587 -42.57 11.15 13.65
CA ASN A 587 -42.56 12.00 14.82
C ASN A 587 -43.84 11.82 15.65
N ARG A 588 -43.69 11.46 16.93
CA ARG A 588 -44.81 11.22 17.87
C ARG A 588 -45.64 12.46 18.18
N SER A 589 -45.06 13.65 18.03
CA SER A 589 -45.76 14.93 18.18
C SER A 589 -46.56 15.31 16.94
N ASN A 590 -46.41 14.59 15.82
CA ASN A 590 -47.15 14.85 14.59
C ASN A 590 -48.48 14.06 14.60
N PRO A 591 -49.64 14.73 14.68
CA PRO A 591 -50.94 14.04 14.66
C PRO A 591 -51.24 13.36 13.31
N ARG A 592 -50.52 13.74 12.25
CA ARG A 592 -50.59 13.12 10.91
C ARG A 592 -49.51 12.05 10.68
N SER A 593 -48.83 11.59 11.73
CA SER A 593 -47.92 10.45 11.61
C SER A 593 -48.71 9.21 11.18
N PHE A 594 -48.12 8.40 10.29
CA PHE A 594 -48.75 7.13 9.89
C PHE A 594 -48.95 6.19 11.08
N VAL A 595 -48.21 6.37 12.17
CA VAL A 595 -48.38 5.57 13.40
C VAL A 595 -49.81 5.74 13.96
N ILE A 596 -50.39 6.95 13.79
CA ILE A 596 -51.77 7.26 14.16
C ILE A 596 -52.72 6.96 13.00
N GLU A 597 -52.46 7.51 11.81
CA GLU A 597 -53.40 7.43 10.67
C GLU A 597 -53.59 5.99 10.15
N ARG A 598 -52.61 5.11 10.36
CA ARG A 598 -52.68 3.68 10.02
C ARG A 598 -52.93 2.78 11.23
N PHE A 599 -53.32 3.36 12.38
CA PHE A 599 -53.67 2.64 13.61
C PHE A 599 -52.56 1.72 14.17
N LEU A 600 -51.29 1.99 13.86
CA LEU A 600 -50.16 1.18 14.30
C LEU A 600 -50.03 1.16 15.84
N LEU A 601 -50.23 2.31 16.49
CA LEU A 601 -50.25 2.40 17.95
C LEU A 601 -51.34 1.51 18.56
N ASN A 602 -52.53 1.50 17.96
CA ASN A 602 -53.66 0.71 18.43
C ASN A 602 -53.38 -0.80 18.28
N ASP A 603 -52.78 -1.20 17.17
CA ASP A 603 -52.37 -2.59 16.94
C ASP A 603 -51.34 -3.05 17.99
N PHE A 604 -50.28 -2.27 18.20
CA PHE A 604 -49.24 -2.60 19.19
C PHE A 604 -49.78 -2.61 20.63
N LYS A 605 -50.73 -1.73 20.99
CA LYS A 605 -51.45 -1.83 22.27
C LYS A 605 -52.22 -3.14 22.40
N SER A 606 -52.89 -3.56 21.34
CA SER A 606 -53.63 -4.83 21.31
C SER A 606 -52.68 -6.03 21.45
N LYS A 607 -51.55 -6.01 20.74
CA LYS A 607 -50.51 -7.05 20.82
C LYS A 607 -49.85 -7.11 22.20
N ALA A 608 -49.55 -5.96 22.83
CA ALA A 608 -49.01 -5.88 24.19
C ALA A 608 -49.92 -6.54 25.24
N LYS A 609 -51.25 -6.45 25.05
CA LYS A 609 -52.24 -7.09 25.93
C LYS A 609 -52.38 -8.59 25.65
N ARG A 610 -52.37 -8.99 24.38
CA ARG A 610 -52.62 -10.38 23.94
C ARG A 610 -51.40 -11.29 24.09
N ASN A 611 -50.19 -10.76 24.04
CA ASN A 611 -48.96 -11.53 24.11
C ASN A 611 -48.08 -11.09 25.30
N PRO A 612 -48.33 -11.63 26.51
CA PRO A 612 -47.54 -11.29 27.71
C PRO A 612 -46.05 -11.59 27.56
N ALA A 613 -45.67 -12.57 26.74
CA ALA A 613 -44.28 -12.95 26.50
C ALA A 613 -43.52 -11.97 25.58
N ALA A 614 -44.24 -11.20 24.74
CA ALA A 614 -43.69 -10.13 23.90
C ALA A 614 -44.01 -8.73 24.45
N ARG A 615 -44.44 -8.65 25.72
CA ARG A 615 -44.84 -7.39 26.37
C ARG A 615 -43.67 -6.40 26.43
N ASP A 616 -42.44 -6.87 26.51
CA ASP A 616 -41.22 -6.06 26.46
C ASP A 616 -41.06 -5.33 25.10
N VAL A 617 -41.55 -5.92 24.01
CA VAL A 617 -41.51 -5.34 22.66
C VAL A 617 -42.53 -4.24 22.49
N TYR A 618 -43.79 -4.59 22.66
CA TYR A 618 -44.89 -3.69 22.34
C TYR A 618 -45.09 -2.67 23.47
N GLY A 619 -44.80 -3.05 24.72
CA GLY A 619 -44.90 -2.19 25.89
C GLY A 619 -43.91 -1.02 25.85
N SER A 620 -42.66 -1.25 25.44
CA SER A 620 -41.67 -0.17 25.29
C SER A 620 -42.11 0.88 24.28
N PHE A 621 -42.75 0.47 23.19
CA PHE A 621 -43.30 1.39 22.19
C PHE A 621 -44.49 2.19 22.72
N VAL A 622 -45.42 1.52 23.41
CA VAL A 622 -46.58 2.19 24.01
C VAL A 622 -46.14 3.21 25.06
N ASP A 623 -45.18 2.85 25.92
CA ASP A 623 -44.62 3.75 26.92
C ASP A 623 -43.86 4.93 26.27
N PHE A 624 -43.11 4.67 25.20
CA PHE A 624 -42.45 5.72 24.41
C PHE A 624 -43.46 6.71 23.81
N TRP A 625 -44.56 6.21 23.25
CA TRP A 625 -45.52 7.03 22.52
C TRP A 625 -46.46 7.79 23.46
N GLU A 626 -46.99 7.15 24.51
CA GLU A 626 -48.01 7.74 25.37
C GLU A 626 -47.44 8.43 26.62
N LYS A 627 -46.37 7.87 27.20
CA LYS A 627 -45.80 8.34 28.47
C LYS A 627 -44.54 9.19 28.27
N ASN A 628 -44.17 9.47 27.03
CA ASN A 628 -42.93 10.14 26.66
C ASN A 628 -41.66 9.50 27.24
N ALA A 629 -41.68 8.20 27.54
CA ALA A 629 -40.51 7.50 28.08
C ALA A 629 -39.33 7.54 27.10
N ASP A 630 -38.09 7.73 27.60
CA ASP A 630 -36.89 7.60 26.77
C ASP A 630 -36.50 6.13 26.59
N SER A 631 -37.29 5.44 25.78
CA SER A 631 -37.10 4.01 25.51
C SER A 631 -36.32 3.75 24.21
N ARG A 632 -35.65 4.75 23.62
CA ARG A 632 -34.98 4.65 22.30
C ARG A 632 -33.98 3.50 22.18
N ARG A 633 -33.40 3.05 23.29
CA ARG A 633 -32.47 1.92 23.36
C ARG A 633 -33.10 0.59 23.79
N ALA A 634 -34.42 0.52 23.98
CA ALA A 634 -35.10 -0.67 24.49
C ALA A 634 -34.86 -1.96 23.70
N HIS A 635 -34.50 -1.84 22.41
CA HIS A 635 -34.23 -2.99 21.53
C HIS A 635 -32.77 -3.11 21.08
N ALA A 636 -31.87 -2.26 21.59
CA ALA A 636 -30.46 -2.24 21.16
C ALA A 636 -29.77 -3.59 21.41
N ASP A 637 -29.82 -4.10 22.64
CA ASP A 637 -29.21 -5.38 23.02
C ASP A 637 -29.76 -6.57 22.23
N PHE A 638 -31.03 -6.51 21.82
CA PHE A 638 -31.59 -7.54 20.94
C PHE A 638 -30.95 -7.47 19.56
N PHE A 639 -30.95 -6.30 18.93
CA PHE A 639 -30.43 -6.16 17.57
C PHE A 639 -28.91 -6.38 17.51
N GLU A 640 -28.15 -5.93 18.51
CA GLU A 640 -26.70 -6.18 18.58
C GLU A 640 -26.39 -7.68 18.66
N ARG A 641 -27.12 -8.44 19.50
CA ARG A 641 -26.97 -9.90 19.58
C ARG A 641 -27.46 -10.58 18.31
N TYR A 642 -28.60 -10.15 17.76
CA TYR A 642 -29.16 -10.67 16.52
C TYR A 642 -28.19 -10.54 15.36
N PHE A 643 -27.66 -9.35 15.09
CA PHE A 643 -26.74 -9.13 13.98
C PHE A 643 -25.36 -9.76 14.22
N THR A 644 -24.91 -9.86 15.47
CA THR A 644 -23.70 -10.64 15.80
C THR A 644 -23.87 -12.11 15.43
N ARG A 645 -24.96 -12.73 15.89
CA ARG A 645 -25.30 -14.11 15.54
C ARG A 645 -25.47 -14.30 14.03
N LEU A 646 -26.14 -13.37 13.35
CA LEU A 646 -26.35 -13.43 11.90
C LEU A 646 -25.02 -13.42 11.14
N ARG A 647 -24.06 -12.57 11.53
CA ARG A 647 -22.69 -12.57 10.97
C ARG A 647 -21.99 -13.89 11.22
N GLU A 648 -22.11 -14.42 12.43
CA GLU A 648 -21.45 -15.66 12.82
C GLU A 648 -21.99 -16.88 12.06
N GLN A 649 -23.31 -16.97 11.89
CA GLN A 649 -23.97 -18.05 11.16
C GLN A 649 -23.76 -17.96 9.64
N SER A 650 -23.46 -16.76 9.13
CA SER A 650 -23.20 -16.53 7.71
C SER A 650 -21.81 -16.96 7.23
N LEU A 651 -20.92 -17.36 8.15
CA LEU A 651 -19.61 -17.91 7.82
C LEU A 651 -19.49 -19.33 8.39
N LEU A 652 -18.82 -20.19 7.65
CA LEU A 652 -18.50 -21.54 8.11
C LEU A 652 -17.32 -21.49 9.07
N SER A 653 -17.34 -22.31 10.10
CA SER A 653 -16.16 -22.62 10.92
C SER A 653 -15.60 -23.95 10.48
N VAL A 654 -14.30 -24.00 10.24
CA VAL A 654 -13.53 -25.23 10.09
C VAL A 654 -12.74 -25.38 11.38
N ASN A 655 -12.95 -26.48 12.10
CA ASN A 655 -12.02 -26.83 13.17
C ASN A 655 -10.68 -27.13 12.50
N PRO A 656 -9.58 -26.48 12.89
CA PRO A 656 -8.28 -26.88 12.40
C PRO A 656 -8.03 -28.31 12.92
N ASP A 657 -8.00 -29.28 11.99
CA ASP A 657 -7.54 -30.64 12.24
C ASP A 657 -6.04 -30.67 12.52
#